data_AF-A0A2I2F801-F1
#
_entry.id   AF-A0A2I2F801-F1
#
_cell.length_a   1.000
_cell.length_b   1.000
_cell.length_c   1.000
_cell.angle_alpha   90.00
_cell.angle_beta   90.00
_cell.angle_gamma   90.00
#
_symmetry.space_group_name_H-M   'P 1'
#
loop_
_entity.id
_entity.type
_entity.pdbx_description
1 polymer ?
#
loop_
_entity_poly.entity_id
_entity_poly.type
_entity_poly.pdbx_seq_one_letter_code
_entity_poly.pdbx_strand_id
1 'polypeptide(L)'
;MQTAWRILLLGACRKIDDMGDAGVDIEIVSSKAGYHIACHRPRAASLAYSDYTVGWICALPKELTAATAILDQIHPNLPKSPDDRNAYTLGSIGKHNIVIACLPKEGTGNASISISATQMARTFPFLKFSLLVGIGGGIPPKVSLGDVVVSTPGDGHQGVVEWDFGKAENGRLFGRVGRHNSPPVALLTALAKMESQGELWGHKIPQYLDDMAMKWPNMVPGYTHAPCRKGHRAARTDFAPEQVKLEAPESQSEDMRVHYGLIASGSQAVTDAKFRDSLDECLGGDVLCLETGAAGLVDDFPCLVIRGISNYADSQTTDEWQEHAAGVATACAKELLQYVQPSDVVGERSTEDILSHVVDRLESLRSKMDRNEDLEILDWLTPIDYGPRHSELIRQRQPGTGQWFLDSDEYYSWRTSGCQTLFCPGIPGAGKTMMTAIVIHDLTTRLLQDQSVGIAYLYCNFRHKDEQGLEDLLASLLKQLCQDRPFLPDIVRHFYNKHKNKRTRPLLGEIIQAVISVAAMYSRVFIIVDALDECQASDGYLSGFLTQLIHLQAQCGLNIFVTSRLVPQVMEKFKSSTKLEIRAHDQDIRRYLSARISQLQRTLLASRVDEVHDNITKAADGMFLLAQLQFESVRTQKTIKKVRGALKRLPIGVAYEHVYNDTMQRIRELDSNSRDLAKDTLSWITFAKRPLSPAELQHALAVEHDEPDLDHDNLPQVEEMISVCAGLITVDKDSNIIRFAHYTMKEYFQQAQKHWFPDAEVKITRTCISYLSFHAFETGPCQTGRELTERLQMYPLYDYAACNWGHHARDASTLCPEAVKFLNYDGKIQDVPGRALLLRRSRDEDSGQLDH
;
A
#
# COMPACT_ATOMS: atom_id res chain seq x y z
N MET A 1 -47.48 31.77 72.61
CA MET A 1 -47.90 30.69 71.70
C MET A 1 -48.24 31.14 70.27
N GLN A 2 -48.62 32.40 70.00
CA GLN A 2 -48.82 32.90 68.63
C GLN A 2 -47.52 33.17 67.83
N THR A 3 -46.37 33.30 68.49
CA THR A 3 -45.07 33.51 67.80
C THR A 3 -44.45 32.21 67.27
N ALA A 4 -44.71 31.07 67.92
CA ALA A 4 -44.20 29.77 67.48
C ALA A 4 -44.87 29.26 66.19
N TRP A 5 -46.14 29.62 65.96
CA TRP A 5 -46.88 29.27 64.75
C TRP A 5 -46.44 30.04 63.50
N ARG A 6 -45.96 31.29 63.65
CA ARG A 6 -45.44 32.08 62.51
C ARG A 6 -44.11 31.59 61.98
N ILE A 7 -43.24 31.04 62.83
CA ILE A 7 -41.94 30.49 62.40
C ILE A 7 -42.11 29.15 61.67
N LEU A 8 -43.06 28.31 62.10
CA LEU A 8 -43.39 27.05 61.42
C LEU A 8 -44.05 27.26 60.05
N LEU A 9 -44.90 28.27 59.88
CA LEU A 9 -45.51 28.61 58.58
C LEU A 9 -44.49 29.20 57.59
N LEU A 10 -43.56 30.04 58.04
CA LEU A 10 -42.49 30.58 57.17
C LEU A 10 -41.47 29.52 56.76
N GLY A 11 -41.18 28.54 57.63
CA GLY A 11 -40.33 27.39 57.30
C GLY A 11 -40.98 26.41 56.32
N ALA A 12 -42.30 26.25 56.38
CA ALA A 12 -43.06 25.40 55.45
C ALA A 12 -43.21 26.04 54.06
N CYS A 13 -43.41 27.37 53.96
CA CYS A 13 -43.47 28.05 52.66
C CYS A 13 -42.14 27.98 51.89
N ARG A 14 -40.98 28.14 52.56
CA ARG A 14 -39.68 27.98 51.87
C ARG A 14 -39.45 26.57 51.32
N LYS A 15 -39.89 25.54 52.04
CA LYS A 15 -39.80 24.15 51.56
C LYS A 15 -40.80 23.82 50.44
N ILE A 16 -41.90 24.57 50.32
CA ILE A 16 -42.88 24.42 49.23
C ILE A 16 -42.38 25.15 47.98
N ASP A 17 -41.75 26.32 48.11
CA ASP A 17 -41.10 27.02 46.98
C ASP A 17 -39.90 26.20 46.43
N ASP A 18 -39.06 25.64 47.31
CA ASP A 18 -37.97 24.73 46.88
C ASP A 18 -38.48 23.42 46.24
N MET A 19 -39.74 23.04 46.48
CA MET A 19 -40.36 21.86 45.86
C MET A 19 -41.17 22.18 44.60
N GLY A 20 -41.60 23.43 44.41
CA GLY A 20 -42.20 23.93 43.17
C GLY A 20 -41.21 23.92 41.99
N ASP A 21 -39.93 24.20 42.25
CA ASP A 21 -38.84 24.12 41.26
C ASP A 21 -38.47 22.68 40.84
N ALA A 22 -39.06 21.67 41.49
CA ALA A 22 -38.93 20.26 41.12
C ALA A 22 -40.13 19.71 40.32
N GLY A 23 -41.11 20.56 39.93
CA GLY A 23 -42.21 20.19 39.05
C GLY A 23 -43.25 19.22 39.65
N VAL A 24 -43.60 19.40 40.94
CA VAL A 24 -44.65 18.60 41.61
C VAL A 24 -45.82 19.51 41.95
N ASP A 25 -47.00 19.25 41.37
CA ASP A 25 -48.25 19.91 41.76
C ASP A 25 -48.67 19.45 43.16
N ILE A 26 -48.89 20.40 44.07
CA ILE A 26 -49.30 20.16 45.46
C ILE A 26 -50.69 20.76 45.67
N GLU A 27 -51.68 19.92 46.03
CA GLU A 27 -53.03 20.38 46.39
C GLU A 27 -53.29 20.13 47.89
N ILE A 28 -53.77 21.16 48.60
CA ILE A 28 -54.13 21.09 50.03
C ILE A 28 -55.64 20.88 50.15
N VAL A 29 -56.08 19.68 50.53
CA VAL A 29 -57.50 19.36 50.71
C VAL A 29 -57.88 19.44 52.18
N SER A 30 -58.91 20.23 52.51
CA SER A 30 -59.44 20.34 53.88
C SER A 30 -60.51 19.29 54.16
N SER A 31 -60.41 18.57 55.28
CA SER A 31 -61.49 17.76 55.83
C SER A 31 -61.78 18.14 57.29
N LYS A 32 -62.94 17.74 57.82
CA LYS A 32 -63.37 18.04 59.20
C LYS A 32 -62.44 17.50 60.32
N ALA A 33 -61.38 16.78 59.98
CA ALA A 33 -60.37 16.27 60.93
C ALA A 33 -58.94 16.82 60.73
N GLY A 34 -58.71 17.74 59.78
CA GLY A 34 -57.39 18.35 59.51
C GLY A 34 -57.00 18.35 58.02
N TYR A 35 -55.88 19.02 57.71
CA TYR A 35 -55.30 19.15 56.35
C TYR A 35 -54.30 18.03 56.05
N HIS A 36 -54.36 17.45 54.85
CA HIS A 36 -53.38 16.49 54.33
C HIS A 36 -52.77 16.99 53.01
N ILE A 37 -51.46 16.73 52.83
CA ILE A 37 -50.71 17.04 51.60
C ILE A 37 -50.60 15.75 50.78
N ALA A 38 -51.11 15.76 49.54
CA ALA A 38 -50.90 14.68 48.58
C ALA A 38 -49.92 15.15 47.50
N CYS A 39 -48.82 14.42 47.31
CA CYS A 39 -47.82 14.70 46.26
C CYS A 39 -48.07 13.79 45.05
N HIS A 40 -48.28 14.36 43.86
CA HIS A 40 -48.29 13.63 42.60
C HIS A 40 -47.00 13.92 41.82
N ARG A 41 -46.07 12.94 41.76
CA ARG A 41 -44.95 13.01 40.81
C ARG A 41 -45.51 12.91 39.39
N PRO A 42 -45.15 13.80 38.45
CA PRO A 42 -45.40 13.54 37.04
C PRO A 42 -44.67 12.26 36.65
N ARG A 43 -45.35 11.34 35.96
CA ARG A 43 -44.69 10.20 35.32
C ARG A 43 -43.64 10.76 34.36
N ALA A 44 -42.36 10.49 34.59
CA ALA A 44 -41.33 10.71 33.58
C ALA A 44 -41.75 9.95 32.32
N ALA A 45 -42.02 10.67 31.24
CA ALA A 45 -42.33 10.05 29.96
C ALA A 45 -41.17 9.14 29.58
N SER A 46 -41.45 7.87 29.29
CA SER A 46 -40.43 6.94 28.80
C SER A 46 -40.06 7.35 27.37
N LEU A 47 -38.91 8.01 27.21
CA LEU A 47 -38.42 8.37 25.88
C LEU A 47 -38.08 7.11 25.09
N ALA A 48 -38.42 7.10 23.81
CA ALA A 48 -38.16 6.04 22.85
C ALA A 48 -37.18 6.51 21.77
N TYR A 49 -36.72 5.59 20.90
CA TYR A 49 -35.83 5.90 19.78
C TYR A 49 -36.40 6.98 18.84
N SER A 50 -37.72 7.04 18.71
CA SER A 50 -38.42 8.01 17.87
C SER A 50 -38.44 9.43 18.40
N ASP A 51 -38.10 9.63 19.67
CA ASP A 51 -38.14 10.95 20.30
C ASP A 51 -36.88 11.77 20.02
N TYR A 52 -35.84 11.17 19.42
CA TYR A 52 -34.56 11.81 19.10
C TYR A 52 -34.53 12.24 17.64
N THR A 53 -34.33 13.55 17.43
CA THR A 53 -34.39 14.16 16.09
C THR A 53 -33.06 14.77 15.65
N VAL A 54 -32.11 14.93 16.57
CA VAL A 54 -30.79 15.53 16.30
C VAL A 54 -29.67 14.55 16.61
N GLY A 55 -28.83 14.29 15.60
CA GLY A 55 -27.59 13.53 15.75
C GLY A 55 -26.42 14.43 16.12
N TRP A 56 -25.46 13.88 16.86
CA TRP A 56 -24.20 14.55 17.18
C TRP A 56 -23.07 13.53 17.11
N ILE A 57 -22.07 13.78 16.27
CA ILE A 57 -20.94 12.87 16.08
C ILE A 57 -19.65 13.54 16.54
N CYS A 58 -18.90 12.80 17.35
CA CYS A 58 -17.57 13.16 17.84
C CYS A 58 -16.54 12.16 17.30
N ALA A 59 -15.37 12.64 16.91
CA ALA A 59 -14.24 11.81 16.49
C ALA A 59 -13.42 11.30 17.68
N LEU A 60 -13.25 12.14 18.71
CA LEU A 60 -12.35 11.88 19.84
C LEU A 60 -13.09 11.79 21.18
N PRO A 61 -12.59 10.99 22.16
CA PRO A 61 -13.20 10.91 23.49
C PRO A 61 -13.30 12.25 24.23
N LYS A 62 -12.36 13.16 23.99
CA LYS A 62 -12.38 14.52 24.56
C LYS A 62 -13.55 15.35 24.02
N GLU A 63 -13.87 15.19 22.74
CA GLU A 63 -15.03 15.83 22.10
C GLU A 63 -16.34 15.24 22.62
N LEU A 64 -16.41 13.91 22.81
CA LEU A 64 -17.56 13.26 23.46
C LEU A 64 -17.77 13.78 24.89
N THR A 65 -16.68 13.99 25.62
CA THR A 65 -16.71 14.50 27.00
C THR A 65 -17.31 15.91 27.03
N ALA A 66 -16.81 16.82 26.18
CA ALA A 66 -17.35 18.17 26.04
C ALA A 66 -18.82 18.18 25.57
N ALA A 67 -19.18 17.32 24.61
CA ALA A 67 -20.54 17.21 24.10
C ALA A 67 -21.52 16.65 25.14
N THR A 68 -21.07 15.73 25.99
CA THR A 68 -21.90 15.21 27.09
C THR A 68 -22.10 16.26 28.18
N ALA A 69 -21.05 17.03 28.49
CA ALA A 69 -21.06 18.02 29.55
C ALA A 69 -21.99 19.21 29.24
N ILE A 70 -22.13 19.58 27.96
CA ILE A 70 -22.94 20.73 27.52
C ILE A 70 -24.46 20.46 27.52
N LEU A 71 -24.88 19.18 27.58
CA LEU A 71 -26.29 18.79 27.61
C LEU A 71 -27.03 19.42 28.80
N ASP A 72 -28.25 19.90 28.57
CA ASP A 72 -29.12 20.41 29.63
C ASP A 72 -29.52 19.26 30.56
N GLN A 73 -30.01 18.17 29.95
CA GLN A 73 -30.34 16.91 30.64
C GLN A 73 -29.72 15.71 29.93
N ILE A 74 -29.20 14.76 30.72
CA ILE A 74 -28.76 13.44 30.23
C ILE A 74 -29.91 12.46 30.45
N HIS A 75 -30.29 11.74 29.41
CA HIS A 75 -31.36 10.74 29.42
C HIS A 75 -30.81 9.34 29.74
N PRO A 76 -31.63 8.42 30.28
CA PRO A 76 -31.25 7.02 30.43
C PRO A 76 -30.97 6.34 29.09
N ASN A 77 -30.05 5.37 29.10
CA ASN A 77 -29.73 4.57 27.91
C ASN A 77 -30.92 3.73 27.44
N LEU A 78 -31.04 3.55 26.12
CA LEU A 78 -32.03 2.67 25.50
C LEU A 78 -31.43 1.31 25.10
N PRO A 79 -32.21 0.20 25.05
CA PRO A 79 -31.72 -1.16 24.77
C PRO A 79 -31.21 -1.34 23.33
N LYS A 80 -29.90 -1.43 23.16
CA LYS A 80 -29.26 -1.47 21.84
C LYS A 80 -29.41 -2.81 21.11
N SER A 81 -29.53 -2.77 19.78
CA SER A 81 -29.40 -3.93 18.90
C SER A 81 -27.96 -4.50 18.90
N PRO A 82 -27.76 -5.84 18.86
CA PRO A 82 -26.43 -6.44 18.74
C PRO A 82 -25.69 -6.09 17.44
N ASP A 83 -26.41 -5.64 16.40
CA ASP A 83 -25.81 -5.28 15.10
C ASP A 83 -25.23 -3.85 15.06
N ASP A 84 -25.59 -3.02 16.02
CA ASP A 84 -25.07 -1.66 16.14
C ASP A 84 -23.81 -1.71 17.04
N ARG A 85 -22.71 -1.08 16.64
CA ARG A 85 -21.44 -1.04 17.39
C ARG A 85 -21.17 0.30 18.08
N ASN A 86 -21.96 1.34 17.82
CA ASN A 86 -21.82 2.66 18.45
C ASN A 86 -22.18 2.68 19.94
N ALA A 87 -21.43 3.42 20.75
CA ALA A 87 -21.89 3.79 22.09
C ALA A 87 -22.61 5.14 22.02
N TYR A 88 -23.85 5.18 22.53
CA TYR A 88 -24.65 6.40 22.51
C TYR A 88 -24.73 7.07 23.89
N THR A 89 -24.64 8.38 23.88
CA THR A 89 -25.08 9.24 24.99
C THR A 89 -26.35 9.96 24.56
N LEU A 90 -27.39 9.92 25.38
CA LEU A 90 -28.70 10.50 25.07
C LEU A 90 -28.95 11.70 25.98
N GLY A 91 -29.55 12.75 25.45
CA GLY A 91 -29.88 13.94 26.25
C GLY A 91 -30.71 14.96 25.50
N SER A 92 -30.74 16.17 26.03
CA SER A 92 -31.43 17.31 25.42
C SER A 92 -30.63 18.61 25.50
N ILE A 93 -30.84 19.47 24.50
CA ILE A 93 -30.43 20.88 24.50
C ILE A 93 -31.63 21.71 24.04
N GLY A 94 -32.05 22.65 24.88
CA GLY A 94 -33.25 23.44 24.65
C GLY A 94 -34.47 22.56 24.45
N LYS A 95 -35.04 22.58 23.24
CA LYS A 95 -36.25 21.82 22.87
C LYS A 95 -35.95 20.55 22.07
N HIS A 96 -34.67 20.21 21.89
CA HIS A 96 -34.24 19.12 21.01
C HIS A 96 -33.69 17.96 21.81
N ASN A 97 -34.13 16.74 21.48
CA ASN A 97 -33.54 15.51 22.00
C ASN A 97 -32.40 15.07 21.08
N ILE A 98 -31.24 14.83 21.69
CA ILE A 98 -29.97 14.62 21.00
C ILE A 98 -29.45 13.22 21.28
N VAL A 99 -28.96 12.56 20.23
CA VAL A 99 -28.15 11.34 20.34
C VAL A 99 -26.71 11.66 19.94
N ILE A 100 -25.78 11.39 20.85
CA ILE A 100 -24.35 11.59 20.65
C ILE A 100 -23.67 10.24 20.44
N ALA A 101 -22.86 10.09 19.39
CA ALA A 101 -21.95 8.95 19.22
C ALA A 101 -20.50 9.43 19.09
N CYS A 102 -19.58 8.59 19.57
CA CYS A 102 -18.14 8.78 19.37
C CYS A 102 -17.58 7.60 18.59
N LEU A 103 -16.58 7.87 17.76
CA LEU A 103 -15.86 6.82 17.04
C LEU A 103 -15.14 5.87 18.02
N PRO A 104 -14.95 4.59 17.64
CA PRO A 104 -14.10 3.67 18.39
C PRO A 104 -12.66 4.20 18.50
N LYS A 105 -11.97 3.92 19.61
CA LYS A 105 -10.60 4.42 19.87
C LYS A 105 -9.55 4.05 18.80
N GLU A 106 -9.82 3.05 17.96
CA GLU A 106 -8.93 2.59 16.88
C GLU A 106 -9.41 3.03 15.48
N GLY A 107 -10.59 3.64 15.37
CA GLY A 107 -11.17 4.08 14.10
C GLY A 107 -10.85 5.55 13.82
N THR A 108 -9.92 5.81 12.90
CA THR A 108 -9.67 7.17 12.36
C THR A 108 -10.01 7.21 10.87
N GLY A 109 -10.50 8.34 10.38
CA GLY A 109 -10.79 8.59 8.96
C GLY A 109 -12.26 8.54 8.54
N ASN A 110 -12.52 9.02 7.31
CA ASN A 110 -13.85 9.28 6.72
C ASN A 110 -14.81 8.08 6.86
N ALA A 111 -14.35 6.85 6.59
CA ALA A 111 -15.19 5.66 6.60
C ALA A 111 -15.78 5.31 7.98
N SER A 112 -15.03 5.53 9.06
CA SER A 112 -15.51 5.25 10.43
C SER A 112 -16.66 6.18 10.81
N ILE A 113 -16.58 7.46 10.42
CA ILE A 113 -17.62 8.46 10.68
C ILE A 113 -18.90 8.14 9.91
N SER A 114 -18.79 7.79 8.62
CA SER A 114 -19.95 7.41 7.81
C SER A 114 -20.63 6.15 8.36
N ILE A 115 -19.87 5.15 8.82
CA ILE A 115 -20.41 3.94 9.46
C ILE A 115 -21.15 4.29 10.75
N SER A 116 -20.53 5.07 11.63
CA SER A 116 -21.15 5.48 12.90
C SER A 116 -22.42 6.31 12.67
N ALA A 117 -22.41 7.26 11.75
CA ALA A 117 -23.59 8.05 11.39
C ALA A 117 -24.74 7.18 10.89
N THR A 118 -24.43 6.20 10.04
CA THR A 118 -25.45 5.34 9.45
C THR A 118 -26.06 4.38 10.46
N GLN A 119 -25.24 3.78 11.34
CA GLN A 119 -25.74 2.97 12.44
C GLN A 119 -26.63 3.80 13.38
N MET A 120 -26.25 5.05 13.64
CA MET A 120 -27.08 6.00 14.40
C MET A 120 -28.42 6.25 13.71
N ALA A 121 -28.43 6.55 12.41
CA ALA A 121 -29.65 6.77 11.65
C ALA A 121 -30.56 5.53 11.58
N ARG A 122 -29.97 4.34 11.52
CA ARG A 122 -30.71 3.07 11.56
C ARG A 122 -31.36 2.83 12.94
N THR A 123 -30.66 3.16 14.02
CA THR A 123 -31.14 2.95 15.40
C THR A 123 -32.14 4.03 15.82
N PHE A 124 -31.98 5.26 15.33
CA PHE A 124 -32.83 6.42 15.61
C PHE A 124 -33.53 6.88 14.33
N PRO A 125 -34.66 6.27 13.95
CA PRO A 125 -35.27 6.43 12.64
C PRO A 125 -35.90 7.82 12.38
N PHE A 126 -36.01 8.67 13.41
CA PHE A 126 -36.57 10.01 13.32
C PHE A 126 -35.51 11.12 13.35
N LEU A 127 -34.22 10.77 13.21
CA LEU A 127 -33.17 11.75 13.01
C LEU A 127 -33.43 12.58 11.76
N LYS A 128 -33.18 13.89 11.85
CA LYS A 128 -33.43 14.85 10.77
C LYS A 128 -32.16 15.46 10.22
N PHE A 129 -31.20 15.70 11.09
CA PHE A 129 -29.86 16.16 10.74
C PHE A 129 -28.87 15.76 11.83
N SER A 130 -27.58 15.92 11.54
CA SER A 130 -26.51 15.69 12.50
C SER A 130 -25.56 16.86 12.56
N LEU A 131 -24.96 17.08 13.73
CA LEU A 131 -23.83 17.98 13.90
C LEU A 131 -22.56 17.15 14.00
N LEU A 132 -21.57 17.47 13.18
CA LEU A 132 -20.23 16.92 13.33
C LEU A 132 -19.39 17.95 14.08
N VAL A 133 -19.21 17.76 15.39
CA VAL A 133 -18.59 18.74 16.30
C VAL A 133 -17.32 18.17 16.88
N GLY A 134 -16.25 18.95 16.84
CA GLY A 134 -14.94 18.47 17.25
C GLY A 134 -13.85 19.52 17.11
N ILE A 135 -12.60 19.09 17.02
CA ILE A 135 -11.44 19.96 16.87
C ILE A 135 -10.89 19.94 15.45
N GLY A 136 -10.26 21.05 15.05
CA GLY A 136 -9.58 21.18 13.76
C GLY A 136 -8.30 22.01 13.85
N GLY A 137 -7.58 22.05 12.74
CA GLY A 137 -6.40 22.89 12.53
C GLY A 137 -6.76 24.17 11.78
N GLY A 138 -6.38 25.33 12.30
CA GLY A 138 -6.70 26.63 11.73
C GLY A 138 -5.69 27.09 10.68
N ILE A 139 -6.13 27.95 9.74
CA ILE A 139 -5.27 28.63 8.77
C ILE A 139 -4.92 30.05 9.27
N PRO A 140 -3.69 30.30 9.76
CA PRO A 140 -3.27 31.65 10.17
C PRO A 140 -2.95 32.53 8.95
N PRO A 141 -3.20 33.86 9.00
CA PRO A 141 -3.70 34.63 10.14
C PRO A 141 -5.24 34.71 10.21
N LYS A 142 -5.97 33.90 9.41
CA LYS A 142 -7.43 34.03 9.27
C LYS A 142 -8.16 33.63 10.56
N VAL A 143 -7.68 32.59 11.24
CA VAL A 143 -8.22 32.09 12.52
C VAL A 143 -7.13 31.92 13.57
N SER A 144 -7.50 32.00 14.85
CA SER A 144 -6.61 31.84 16.00
C SER A 144 -6.95 30.60 16.85
N LEU A 145 -5.99 30.13 17.65
CA LEU A 145 -6.26 29.08 18.65
C LEU A 145 -7.37 29.51 19.61
N GLY A 146 -8.32 28.63 19.86
CA GLY A 146 -9.50 28.90 20.69
C GLY A 146 -10.68 29.50 19.93
N ASP A 147 -10.51 29.89 18.66
CA ASP A 147 -11.65 30.24 17.79
C ASP A 147 -12.47 29.00 17.42
N VAL A 148 -13.67 29.22 16.89
CA VAL A 148 -14.51 28.17 16.31
C VAL A 148 -14.87 28.50 14.86
N VAL A 149 -14.81 27.50 14.00
CA VAL A 149 -15.19 27.59 12.58
C VAL A 149 -16.43 26.75 12.35
N VAL A 150 -17.45 27.34 11.72
CA VAL A 150 -18.68 26.68 11.30
C VAL A 150 -18.72 26.63 9.78
N SER A 151 -18.94 25.43 9.21
CA SER A 151 -19.00 25.24 7.76
C SER A 151 -20.20 25.97 7.15
N THR A 152 -19.98 26.89 6.22
CA THR A 152 -21.07 27.58 5.50
C THR A 152 -20.90 27.52 3.98
N PRO A 153 -21.99 27.31 3.20
CA PRO A 153 -21.93 27.39 1.75
C PRO A 153 -21.48 28.78 1.28
N GLY A 154 -20.66 28.83 0.22
CA GLY A 154 -20.12 30.05 -0.36
C GLY A 154 -19.99 29.95 -1.88
N ASP A 155 -19.33 30.93 -2.51
CA ASP A 155 -19.18 30.99 -3.96
C ASP A 155 -18.33 29.82 -4.47
N GLY A 156 -18.99 28.76 -4.94
CA GLY A 156 -18.34 27.58 -5.53
C GLY A 156 -18.09 26.41 -4.58
N HIS A 157 -18.49 26.49 -3.30
CA HIS A 157 -18.36 25.38 -2.33
C HIS A 157 -19.59 25.25 -1.41
N GLN A 158 -19.80 24.06 -0.88
CA GLN A 158 -20.95 23.74 -0.01
C GLN A 158 -20.61 23.82 1.50
N GLY A 159 -19.46 24.42 1.82
CA GLY A 159 -18.97 24.65 3.19
C GLY A 159 -17.93 23.62 3.65
N VAL A 160 -17.89 22.46 3.01
CA VAL A 160 -16.85 21.44 3.18
C VAL A 160 -16.33 21.01 1.81
N VAL A 161 -15.01 20.80 1.68
CA VAL A 161 -14.36 20.27 0.47
C VAL A 161 -13.42 19.11 0.82
N GLU A 162 -13.53 18.01 0.09
CA GLU A 162 -12.60 16.87 0.19
C GLU A 162 -11.31 17.12 -0.60
N TRP A 163 -10.15 17.05 0.07
CA TRP A 163 -8.87 17.39 -0.56
C TRP A 163 -8.03 16.20 -1.02
N ASP A 164 -8.25 14.99 -0.49
CA ASP A 164 -7.43 13.80 -0.75
C ASP A 164 -8.03 12.86 -1.82
N PHE A 165 -9.15 13.23 -2.45
CA PHE A 165 -9.82 12.42 -3.48
C PHE A 165 -9.70 13.06 -4.88
N GLY A 166 -8.72 12.63 -5.68
CA GLY A 166 -8.50 13.09 -7.05
C GLY A 166 -7.54 12.23 -7.88
N LYS A 167 -7.73 12.16 -9.20
CA LYS A 167 -6.74 11.57 -10.13
C LYS A 167 -5.59 12.57 -10.31
N ALA A 168 -4.36 12.11 -10.07
CA ALA A 168 -3.17 12.87 -10.41
C ALA A 168 -3.02 12.99 -11.93
N GLU A 169 -3.26 14.18 -12.48
CA GLU A 169 -2.62 14.60 -13.72
C GLU A 169 -1.45 15.52 -13.34
N ASN A 170 -0.25 15.18 -13.80
CA ASN A 170 0.96 16.02 -13.70
C ASN A 170 1.44 16.38 -12.27
N GLY A 171 1.30 15.47 -11.30
CA GLY A 171 1.94 15.62 -9.98
C GLY A 171 1.39 16.76 -9.11
N ARG A 172 0.23 17.34 -9.46
CA ARG A 172 -0.52 18.27 -8.61
C ARG A 172 -1.80 17.57 -8.11
N LEU A 173 -2.00 17.59 -6.80
CA LEU A 173 -3.24 17.17 -6.16
C LEU A 173 -4.32 18.19 -6.54
N PHE A 174 -5.30 17.78 -7.34
CA PHE A 174 -6.54 18.55 -7.49
C PHE A 174 -7.58 17.95 -6.56
N GLY A 175 -7.99 18.73 -5.55
CA GLY A 175 -9.20 18.45 -4.79
C GLY A 175 -10.40 18.48 -5.73
N ARG A 176 -11.28 17.49 -5.63
CA ARG A 176 -12.54 17.54 -6.36
C ARG A 176 -13.41 18.59 -5.69
N VAL A 177 -13.77 19.66 -6.40
CA VAL A 177 -14.95 20.46 -6.03
C VAL A 177 -16.18 19.61 -6.35
N GLY A 178 -16.44 18.62 -5.49
CA GLY A 178 -17.59 17.75 -5.56
C GLY A 178 -18.83 18.51 -5.13
N ARG A 179 -19.98 18.18 -5.72
CA ARG A 179 -21.29 18.60 -5.19
C ARG A 179 -21.55 17.82 -3.88
N HIS A 180 -20.97 18.27 -2.78
CA HIS A 180 -21.38 17.84 -1.44
C HIS A 180 -22.82 18.30 -1.16
N ASN A 181 -23.60 17.60 -0.34
CA ASN A 181 -24.93 18.10 0.02
C ASN A 181 -24.78 19.34 0.92
N SER A 182 -25.58 20.38 0.67
CA SER A 182 -25.63 21.56 1.53
C SER A 182 -26.17 21.17 2.92
N PRO A 183 -25.73 21.83 4.00
CA PRO A 183 -26.34 21.68 5.31
C PRO A 183 -27.87 21.93 5.25
N PRO A 184 -28.67 21.27 6.11
CA PRO A 184 -30.12 21.46 6.18
C PRO A 184 -30.54 22.93 6.24
N VAL A 185 -31.64 23.28 5.58
CA VAL A 185 -32.13 24.67 5.52
C VAL A 185 -32.49 25.19 6.91
N ALA A 186 -33.00 24.32 7.79
CA ALA A 186 -33.25 24.65 9.19
C ALA A 186 -31.96 25.13 9.91
N LEU A 187 -30.82 24.48 9.65
CA LEU A 187 -29.54 24.87 10.24
C LEU A 187 -29.00 26.15 9.63
N LEU A 188 -29.08 26.31 8.30
CA LEU A 188 -28.63 27.54 7.62
C LEU A 188 -29.45 28.77 8.07
N THR A 189 -30.75 28.61 8.26
CA THR A 189 -31.63 29.69 8.75
C THR A 189 -31.32 30.03 10.21
N ALA A 190 -31.07 29.02 11.05
CA ALA A 190 -30.66 29.23 12.44
C ALA A 190 -29.27 29.89 12.53
N LEU A 191 -28.34 29.54 11.65
CA LEU A 191 -27.01 30.15 11.56
C LEU A 191 -27.08 31.63 11.20
N ALA A 192 -27.84 31.99 10.16
CA ALA A 192 -28.01 33.39 9.79
C ALA A 192 -28.59 34.24 10.94
N LYS A 193 -29.49 33.64 11.74
CA LYS A 193 -29.99 34.28 12.97
C LYS A 193 -28.91 34.35 14.04
N MET A 194 -28.18 33.27 14.31
CA MET A 194 -27.11 33.24 15.31
C MET A 194 -26.02 34.27 15.01
N GLU A 195 -25.60 34.39 13.75
CA GLU A 195 -24.64 35.38 13.28
C GLU A 195 -25.12 36.82 13.53
N SER A 196 -26.36 37.14 13.12
CA SER A 196 -26.95 38.46 13.38
C SER A 196 -27.07 38.78 14.88
N GLN A 197 -27.39 37.80 15.72
CA GLN A 197 -27.50 37.99 17.17
C GLN A 197 -26.12 38.15 17.82
N GLY A 198 -25.11 37.42 17.33
CA GLY A 198 -23.72 37.56 17.74
C GLY A 198 -23.15 38.95 17.46
N GLU A 199 -23.45 39.53 16.29
CA GLU A 199 -23.06 40.91 15.96
C GLU A 199 -23.73 41.94 16.87
N LEU A 200 -25.01 41.74 17.21
CA LEU A 200 -25.77 42.69 18.02
C LEU A 200 -25.38 42.65 19.50
N TRP A 201 -25.19 41.46 20.07
CA TRP A 201 -25.14 41.25 21.52
C TRP A 201 -23.97 40.36 22.01
N GLY A 202 -23.14 39.88 21.09
CA GLY A 202 -22.10 38.89 21.38
C GLY A 202 -22.63 37.46 21.48
N HIS A 203 -21.72 36.50 21.36
CA HIS A 203 -22.04 35.08 21.49
C HIS A 203 -22.19 34.66 22.95
N LYS A 204 -23.07 33.69 23.20
CA LYS A 204 -23.32 33.10 24.52
C LYS A 204 -22.36 31.97 24.86
N ILE A 205 -21.44 31.62 23.97
CA ILE A 205 -20.40 30.60 24.19
C ILE A 205 -19.71 30.73 25.57
N PRO A 206 -19.21 31.91 26.01
CA PRO A 206 -18.58 32.02 27.33
C PRO A 206 -19.52 31.67 28.48
N GLN A 207 -20.80 32.07 28.40
CA GLN A 207 -21.81 31.75 29.42
C GLN A 207 -22.04 30.24 29.50
N TYR A 208 -22.10 29.54 28.37
CA TYR A 208 -22.26 28.10 28.36
C TYR A 208 -21.02 27.35 28.87
N LEU A 209 -19.82 27.90 28.66
CA LEU A 209 -18.59 27.36 29.26
C LEU A 209 -18.59 27.56 30.78
N ASP A 210 -19.06 28.70 31.28
CA ASP A 210 -19.23 28.96 32.71
C ASP A 210 -20.27 28.02 33.33
N ASP A 211 -21.41 27.81 32.68
CA ASP A 211 -22.42 26.83 33.11
C ASP A 211 -21.84 25.42 33.18
N MET A 212 -21.04 25.04 32.18
CA MET A 212 -20.33 23.76 32.16
C MET A 212 -19.34 23.64 33.32
N ALA A 213 -18.58 24.70 33.60
CA ALA A 213 -17.64 24.77 34.72
C ALA A 213 -18.35 24.59 36.07
N MET A 214 -19.52 25.21 36.25
CA MET A 214 -20.32 25.08 37.46
C MET A 214 -20.87 23.66 37.64
N LYS A 215 -21.34 23.04 36.54
CA LYS A 215 -21.90 21.68 36.56
C LYS A 215 -20.84 20.60 36.75
N TRP A 216 -19.65 20.81 36.17
CA TRP A 216 -18.56 19.82 36.14
C TRP A 216 -17.20 20.43 36.52
N PRO A 217 -16.93 20.66 37.83
CA PRO A 217 -15.72 21.34 38.29
C PRO A 217 -14.40 20.69 37.85
N ASN A 218 -14.39 19.38 37.60
CA ASN A 218 -13.20 18.65 37.15
C ASN A 218 -12.79 18.96 35.70
N MET A 219 -13.69 19.55 34.91
CA MET A 219 -13.42 19.90 33.49
C MET A 219 -12.82 21.30 33.33
N VAL A 220 -12.88 22.12 34.38
CA VAL A 220 -12.49 23.53 34.37
C VAL A 220 -11.05 23.77 33.90
N PRO A 221 -10.03 23.00 34.35
CA PRO A 221 -8.64 23.28 33.97
C PRO A 221 -8.35 23.11 32.47
N GLY A 222 -9.14 22.31 31.76
CA GLY A 222 -8.87 21.92 30.37
C GLY A 222 -9.86 22.44 29.35
N TYR A 223 -11.17 22.45 29.67
CA TYR A 223 -12.23 22.70 28.68
C TYR A 223 -12.75 24.14 28.69
N THR A 224 -12.78 24.80 29.85
CA THR A 224 -13.47 26.10 29.99
C THR A 224 -12.53 27.29 29.96
N HIS A 225 -11.26 27.11 30.32
CA HIS A 225 -10.25 28.17 30.28
C HIS A 225 -9.23 27.92 29.17
N ALA A 226 -8.92 28.98 28.41
CA ALA A 226 -7.85 28.96 27.45
C ALA A 226 -6.49 28.73 28.15
N PRO A 227 -5.62 27.87 27.60
CA PRO A 227 -4.26 27.70 28.09
C PRO A 227 -3.49 29.03 28.09
N CYS A 228 -2.63 29.22 29.09
CA CYS A 228 -1.79 30.42 29.18
C CYS A 228 -0.83 30.48 27.98
N ARG A 229 -0.90 31.52 27.14
CA ARG A 229 -0.06 31.73 25.93
C ARG A 229 1.44 31.63 26.24
N LYS A 230 2.01 30.43 26.23
CA LYS A 230 3.46 30.21 26.16
C LYS A 230 3.83 29.79 24.74
N GLY A 231 4.16 30.78 23.91
CA GLY A 231 5.09 30.58 22.79
C GLY A 231 4.63 29.85 21.52
N HIS A 232 3.34 29.61 21.27
CA HIS A 232 2.92 29.11 19.94
C HIS A 232 3.17 30.18 18.86
N ARG A 233 4.18 29.98 18.02
CA ARG A 233 4.45 30.79 16.83
C ARG A 233 4.12 29.94 15.60
N ALA A 234 3.08 30.33 14.87
CA ALA A 234 2.75 29.69 13.59
C ALA A 234 3.96 29.74 12.64
N ALA A 235 4.33 28.60 12.06
CA ALA A 235 5.36 28.55 11.03
C ALA A 235 4.81 29.16 9.72
N ARG A 236 5.42 30.27 9.26
CA ARG A 236 5.20 30.87 7.93
C ARG A 236 6.42 30.66 7.06
N THR A 237 6.23 30.36 5.78
CA THR A 237 7.33 30.15 4.83
C THR A 237 7.74 31.38 4.01
N ASP A 238 7.05 32.51 4.15
CA ASP A 238 7.18 33.62 3.20
C ASP A 238 8.08 34.79 3.65
N PHE A 239 9.04 34.56 4.55
CA PHE A 239 10.11 35.53 4.76
C PHE A 239 11.46 34.84 4.96
N ALA A 240 12.45 35.29 4.17
CA ALA A 240 13.85 35.04 4.41
C ALA A 240 14.22 35.42 5.87
N PRO A 241 15.19 34.77 6.51
CA PRO A 241 15.52 34.99 7.92
C PRO A 241 16.30 36.30 8.10
N GLU A 242 15.64 37.43 7.85
CA GLU A 242 16.05 38.72 8.41
C GLU A 242 15.14 39.04 9.58
N GLN A 243 15.78 39.44 10.68
CA GLN A 243 15.19 39.74 11.97
C GLN A 243 14.15 40.86 11.87
N VAL A 244 12.91 40.53 11.51
CA VAL A 244 11.77 41.40 11.80
C VAL A 244 11.23 40.99 13.15
N LYS A 245 11.65 41.73 14.19
CA LYS A 245 10.83 41.87 15.40
C LYS A 245 9.50 42.47 14.96
N LEU A 246 8.53 41.62 14.63
CA LEU A 246 7.14 42.00 14.82
C LEU A 246 6.96 42.06 16.33
N GLU A 247 7.08 43.27 16.86
CA GLU A 247 6.49 43.64 18.14
C GLU A 247 5.05 43.11 18.08
N ALA A 248 4.78 42.11 18.93
CA ALA A 248 3.41 41.67 19.17
C ALA A 248 2.62 42.94 19.51
N PRO A 249 1.45 43.18 18.91
CA PRO A 249 0.62 44.29 19.34
C PRO A 249 0.39 44.11 20.85
N GLU A 250 0.98 45.00 21.65
CA GLU A 250 0.58 45.16 23.04
C GLU A 250 -0.83 45.78 23.03
N SER A 251 -1.87 44.95 22.97
CA SER A 251 -3.20 45.38 23.41
C SER A 251 -4.18 44.21 23.54
N GLN A 252 -4.56 43.94 24.79
CA GLN A 252 -5.90 43.52 25.25
C GLN A 252 -6.37 42.11 24.83
N SER A 253 -7.15 41.45 25.68
CA SER A 253 -7.63 40.08 25.45
C SER A 253 -8.39 39.99 24.13
N GLU A 254 -7.84 39.28 23.14
CA GLU A 254 -8.63 38.91 21.97
C GLU A 254 -9.60 37.82 22.38
N ASP A 255 -10.85 38.20 22.56
CA ASP A 255 -11.97 37.30 22.83
C ASP A 255 -12.10 36.27 21.70
N MET A 256 -12.46 35.04 22.07
CA MET A 256 -12.83 33.95 21.15
C MET A 256 -13.76 34.45 20.05
N ARG A 257 -13.54 34.05 18.79
CA ARG A 257 -14.40 34.40 17.66
C ARG A 257 -15.05 33.19 17.01
N VAL A 258 -16.23 33.43 16.45
CA VAL A 258 -16.93 32.47 15.59
C VAL A 258 -16.70 32.90 14.14
N HIS A 259 -16.19 31.98 13.33
CA HIS A 259 -15.95 32.19 11.90
C HIS A 259 -16.88 31.29 11.09
N TYR A 260 -17.40 31.83 9.98
CA TYR A 260 -18.29 31.10 9.07
C TYR A 260 -17.59 30.98 7.72
N GLY A 261 -17.32 29.77 7.25
CA GLY A 261 -16.67 29.59 5.94
C GLY A 261 -16.26 28.17 5.61
N LEU A 262 -15.25 28.05 4.73
CA LEU A 262 -14.83 26.79 4.14
C LEU A 262 -13.96 25.95 5.10
N ILE A 263 -14.34 24.69 5.26
CA ILE A 263 -13.56 23.65 5.95
C ILE A 263 -13.05 22.62 4.93
N ALA A 264 -11.75 22.38 4.87
CA ALA A 264 -11.20 21.30 4.04
C ALA A 264 -11.05 20.01 4.88
N SER A 265 -11.62 18.92 4.38
CA SER A 265 -11.67 17.62 5.04
C SER A 265 -10.84 16.59 4.28
N GLY A 266 -10.11 15.74 4.99
CA GLY A 266 -9.42 14.57 4.39
C GLY A 266 -9.34 13.38 5.34
N SER A 267 -8.80 12.27 4.85
CA SER A 267 -8.61 11.04 5.63
C SER A 267 -7.46 11.10 6.63
N GLN A 268 -6.53 12.06 6.47
CA GLN A 268 -5.34 12.22 7.31
C GLN A 268 -5.23 13.64 7.87
N ALA A 269 -4.67 13.77 9.08
CA ALA A 269 -4.41 15.07 9.67
C ALA A 269 -3.21 15.74 8.98
N VAL A 270 -3.33 17.04 8.71
CA VAL A 270 -2.25 17.84 8.13
C VAL A 270 -1.34 18.37 9.24
N THR A 271 -0.04 18.10 9.14
CA THR A 271 0.99 18.51 10.12
C THR A 271 2.16 19.25 9.46
N ASP A 272 2.05 19.62 8.19
CA ASP A 272 3.07 20.37 7.47
C ASP A 272 2.51 21.72 7.03
N ALA A 273 3.13 22.79 7.52
CA ALA A 273 2.76 24.16 7.20
C ALA A 273 2.82 24.45 5.70
N LYS A 274 3.83 23.89 4.98
CA LYS A 274 3.95 24.08 3.53
C LYS A 274 2.79 23.44 2.79
N PHE A 275 2.47 22.20 3.15
CA PHE A 275 1.35 21.50 2.55
C PHE A 275 0.02 22.21 2.85
N ARG A 276 -0.21 22.63 4.09
CA ARG A 276 -1.37 23.44 4.51
C ARG A 276 -1.52 24.70 3.66
N ASP A 277 -0.46 25.49 3.53
CA ASP A 277 -0.48 26.76 2.78
C ASP A 277 -0.74 26.51 1.29
N SER A 278 -0.11 25.48 0.72
CA SER A 278 -0.38 25.07 -0.67
C SER A 278 -1.82 24.58 -0.90
N LEU A 279 -2.42 23.96 0.12
CA LEU A 279 -3.79 23.48 0.07
C LEU A 279 -4.79 24.64 0.05
N ASP A 280 -4.56 25.64 0.93
CA ASP A 280 -5.35 26.86 0.97
C ASP A 280 -5.27 27.61 -0.36
N GLU A 281 -4.06 27.80 -0.90
CA GLU A 281 -3.85 28.42 -2.23
C GLU A 281 -4.58 27.67 -3.35
N CYS A 282 -4.45 26.34 -3.40
CA CYS A 282 -5.11 25.51 -4.40
C CYS A 282 -6.65 25.58 -4.32
N LEU A 283 -7.20 25.87 -3.14
CA LEU A 283 -8.64 25.99 -2.89
C LEU A 283 -9.13 27.45 -2.90
N GLY A 284 -8.36 28.36 -3.50
CA GLY A 284 -8.76 29.75 -3.72
C GLY A 284 -8.40 30.72 -2.59
N GLY A 285 -7.71 30.26 -1.55
CA GLY A 285 -7.29 31.09 -0.42
C GLY A 285 -8.40 31.40 0.58
N ASP A 286 -9.49 30.62 0.59
CA ASP A 286 -10.66 30.83 1.45
C ASP A 286 -10.80 29.78 2.56
N VAL A 287 -9.87 28.82 2.67
CA VAL A 287 -9.93 27.78 3.70
C VAL A 287 -9.65 28.40 5.08
N LEU A 288 -10.52 28.11 6.05
CA LEU A 288 -10.39 28.57 7.43
C LEU A 288 -9.90 27.45 8.37
N CYS A 289 -10.34 26.22 8.11
CA CYS A 289 -10.07 25.06 8.97
C CYS A 289 -9.76 23.81 8.14
N LEU A 290 -8.77 23.05 8.58
CA LEU A 290 -8.47 21.68 8.14
C LEU A 290 -8.98 20.70 9.20
N GLU A 291 -9.69 19.67 8.76
CA GLU A 291 -10.18 18.63 9.65
C GLU A 291 -10.13 17.25 8.99
N THR A 292 -10.43 16.22 9.77
CA THR A 292 -10.44 14.84 9.27
C THR A 292 -11.81 14.21 9.44
N GLY A 293 -12.41 13.76 8.33
CA GLY A 293 -13.57 12.87 8.39
C GLY A 293 -14.87 13.36 7.75
N ALA A 294 -15.13 14.67 7.69
CA ALA A 294 -16.43 15.21 7.33
C ALA A 294 -16.81 14.95 5.87
N ALA A 295 -15.85 14.93 4.95
CA ALA A 295 -16.07 14.73 3.52
C ALA A 295 -16.89 13.46 3.21
N GLY A 296 -16.59 12.35 3.92
CA GLY A 296 -17.32 11.10 3.76
C GLY A 296 -18.73 11.10 4.36
N LEU A 297 -19.08 12.10 5.17
CA LEU A 297 -20.38 12.22 5.82
C LEU A 297 -21.28 13.24 5.11
N VAL A 298 -20.75 14.42 4.75
CA VAL A 298 -21.52 15.56 4.22
C VAL A 298 -22.14 15.25 2.85
N ASP A 299 -21.55 14.33 2.09
CA ASP A 299 -22.14 13.81 0.84
C ASP A 299 -23.47 13.07 1.03
N ASP A 300 -23.62 12.40 2.18
CA ASP A 300 -24.55 11.29 2.34
C ASP A 300 -25.51 11.51 3.51
N PHE A 301 -25.20 12.43 4.42
CA PHE A 301 -25.98 12.72 5.60
C PHE A 301 -26.16 14.24 5.76
N PRO A 302 -27.39 14.75 5.99
CA PRO A 302 -27.62 16.17 6.25
C PRO A 302 -26.89 16.59 7.52
N CYS A 303 -25.73 17.23 7.38
CA CYS A 303 -24.91 17.63 8.52
C CYS A 303 -24.27 18.99 8.37
N LEU A 304 -23.96 19.58 9.52
CA LEU A 304 -23.19 20.81 9.65
C LEU A 304 -21.94 20.53 10.46
N VAL A 305 -20.79 21.04 10.01
CA VAL A 305 -19.49 20.81 10.65
C VAL A 305 -19.11 22.02 11.50
N ILE A 306 -18.76 21.76 12.76
CA ILE A 306 -18.31 22.76 13.73
C ILE A 306 -16.95 22.30 14.28
N ARG A 307 -15.93 23.16 14.17
CA ARG A 307 -14.56 22.84 14.56
C ARG A 307 -13.97 23.92 15.46
N GLY A 308 -13.63 23.56 16.68
CA GLY A 308 -12.79 24.39 17.55
C GLY A 308 -11.34 24.31 17.11
N ILE A 309 -10.66 25.44 17.03
CA ILE A 309 -9.28 25.51 16.54
C ILE A 309 -8.30 25.15 17.65
N SER A 310 -7.66 23.99 17.50
CA SER A 310 -6.74 23.42 18.49
C SER A 310 -5.26 23.50 18.11
N ASN A 311 -4.96 23.68 16.83
CA ASN A 311 -3.59 23.83 16.31
C ASN A 311 -3.64 24.62 14.98
N TYR A 312 -2.49 24.82 14.34
CA TYR A 312 -2.39 25.47 13.02
C TYR A 312 -2.02 24.49 11.89
N ALA A 313 -2.27 23.19 12.05
CA ALA A 313 -1.92 22.15 11.07
C ALA A 313 -0.44 22.23 10.60
N ASP A 314 0.47 22.48 11.54
CA ASP A 314 1.92 22.53 11.31
C ASP A 314 2.66 21.54 12.21
N SER A 315 4.00 21.50 12.09
CA SER A 315 4.83 20.56 12.84
C SER A 315 4.95 20.89 14.33
N GLN A 316 4.37 22.01 14.80
CA GLN A 316 4.42 22.48 16.18
C GLN A 316 3.16 22.15 16.97
N THR A 317 2.29 21.26 16.47
CA THR A 317 1.04 20.86 17.13
C THR A 317 1.30 20.38 18.57
N THR A 318 0.62 20.99 19.54
CA THR A 318 0.56 20.50 20.92
C THR A 318 -0.86 20.12 21.29
N ASP A 319 -1.01 19.22 22.25
CA ASP A 319 -2.32 18.76 22.72
C ASP A 319 -3.00 19.75 23.69
N GLU A 320 -2.32 20.84 24.09
CA GLU A 320 -2.75 21.76 25.15
C GLU A 320 -4.09 22.44 24.88
N TRP A 321 -4.40 22.73 23.61
CA TRP A 321 -5.61 23.46 23.22
C TRP A 321 -6.79 22.56 22.88
N GLN A 322 -6.60 21.23 22.82
CA GLN A 322 -7.60 20.32 22.28
C GLN A 322 -8.86 20.23 23.16
N GLU A 323 -8.70 20.23 24.48
CA GLU A 323 -9.83 20.20 25.41
C GLU A 323 -10.62 21.51 25.36
N HIS A 324 -9.93 22.65 25.38
CA HIS A 324 -10.56 23.96 25.31
C HIS A 324 -11.28 24.16 23.97
N ALA A 325 -10.62 23.85 22.85
CA ALA A 325 -11.21 23.90 21.52
C ALA A 325 -12.46 23.00 21.41
N ALA A 326 -12.43 21.81 21.99
CA ALA A 326 -13.61 20.94 22.04
C ALA A 326 -14.75 21.58 22.84
N GLY A 327 -14.46 22.19 24.00
CA GLY A 327 -15.44 22.93 24.80
C GLY A 327 -16.08 24.09 24.05
N VAL A 328 -15.28 24.92 23.37
CA VAL A 328 -15.77 26.05 22.57
C VAL A 328 -16.66 25.56 21.43
N ALA A 329 -16.26 24.51 20.71
CA ALA A 329 -17.04 23.93 19.62
C ALA A 329 -18.41 23.40 20.09
N THR A 330 -18.47 22.72 21.24
CA THR A 330 -19.73 22.18 21.78
C THR A 330 -20.64 23.27 22.33
N ALA A 331 -20.08 24.32 22.93
CA ALA A 331 -20.83 25.51 23.35
C ALA A 331 -21.42 26.26 22.14
N CYS A 332 -20.66 26.39 21.04
CA CYS A 332 -21.15 26.94 19.78
C CYS A 332 -22.31 26.11 19.20
N ALA A 333 -22.18 24.78 19.21
CA ALA A 333 -23.24 23.88 18.77
C ALA A 333 -24.50 24.00 19.65
N LYS A 334 -24.35 24.15 20.97
CA LYS A 334 -25.47 24.43 21.89
C LYS A 334 -26.15 25.75 21.54
N GLU A 335 -25.38 26.81 21.30
CA GLU A 335 -25.93 28.12 20.91
C GLU A 335 -26.75 28.04 19.63
N LEU A 336 -26.22 27.39 18.59
CA LEU A 336 -26.92 27.19 17.33
C LEU A 336 -28.28 26.49 17.54
N LEU A 337 -28.31 25.42 18.32
CA LEU A 337 -29.53 24.66 18.59
C LEU A 337 -30.60 25.47 19.35
N GLN A 338 -30.23 26.53 20.07
CA GLN A 338 -31.22 27.44 20.69
C GLN A 338 -32.01 28.25 19.65
N TYR A 339 -31.46 28.44 18.45
CA TYR A 339 -32.11 29.19 17.38
C TYR A 339 -32.94 28.30 16.44
N VAL A 340 -32.68 26.99 16.41
CA VAL A 340 -33.45 26.01 15.61
C VAL A 340 -34.84 25.80 16.22
N GLN A 341 -35.92 26.04 15.45
CA GLN A 341 -37.28 25.76 15.92
C GLN A 341 -37.66 24.29 15.68
N PRO A 342 -38.35 23.61 16.63
CA PRO A 342 -38.83 22.24 16.43
C PRO A 342 -39.70 22.04 15.18
N SER A 343 -40.46 23.07 14.76
CA SER A 343 -41.26 23.04 13.53
C SER A 343 -40.42 22.88 12.26
N ASP A 344 -39.23 23.49 12.25
CA ASP A 344 -38.34 23.48 11.09
C ASP A 344 -37.68 22.10 10.94
N VAL A 345 -37.44 21.43 12.08
CA VAL A 345 -36.92 20.06 12.15
C VAL A 345 -37.92 19.05 11.58
N VAL A 346 -39.23 19.24 11.80
CA VAL A 346 -40.28 18.36 11.27
C VAL A 346 -40.38 18.44 9.74
N GLY A 347 -40.12 19.62 9.17
CA GLY A 347 -40.16 19.87 7.72
C GLY A 347 -38.98 19.31 6.92
N GLU A 348 -37.89 18.91 7.58
CA GLU A 348 -36.75 18.28 6.93
C GLU A 348 -37.06 16.83 6.48
N ARG A 349 -36.43 16.42 5.37
CA ARG A 349 -36.63 15.09 4.75
C ARG A 349 -36.40 13.95 5.75
N SER A 350 -37.09 12.82 5.56
CA SER A 350 -36.94 11.65 6.43
C SER A 350 -35.61 10.94 6.18
N THR A 351 -35.01 10.34 7.23
CA THR A 351 -33.82 9.49 7.13
C THR A 351 -34.03 8.21 6.33
N GLU A 352 -35.28 7.75 6.15
CA GLU A 352 -35.61 6.58 5.33
C GLU A 352 -35.27 6.79 3.83
N ASP A 353 -35.50 7.99 3.30
CA ASP A 353 -35.15 8.33 1.92
C ASP A 353 -33.62 8.40 1.71
N ILE A 354 -32.89 8.81 2.76
CA ILE A 354 -31.42 8.95 2.77
C ILE A 354 -30.73 7.58 2.92
N LEU A 355 -31.26 6.69 3.78
CA LEU A 355 -30.70 5.36 4.04
C LEU A 355 -30.65 4.48 2.78
N SER A 356 -31.59 4.62 1.84
CA SER A 356 -31.60 3.84 0.59
C SER A 356 -30.36 4.07 -0.28
N HIS A 357 -29.87 5.31 -0.37
CA HIS A 357 -28.65 5.65 -1.11
C HIS A 357 -27.36 5.33 -0.33
N VAL A 358 -27.43 5.39 1.00
CA VAL A 358 -26.27 5.13 1.87
C VAL A 358 -26.01 3.65 2.05
N VAL A 359 -27.03 2.78 2.02
CA VAL A 359 -26.83 1.32 2.10
C VAL A 359 -26.04 0.80 0.89
N ASP A 360 -26.36 1.24 -0.34
CA ASP A 360 -25.61 0.87 -1.54
C ASP A 360 -24.15 1.36 -1.49
N ARG A 361 -23.92 2.56 -0.96
CA ARG A 361 -22.57 3.14 -0.81
C ARG A 361 -21.81 2.52 0.37
N LEU A 362 -22.49 2.07 1.43
CA LEU A 362 -21.91 1.33 2.55
C LEU A 362 -21.56 -0.10 2.17
N GLU A 363 -22.32 -0.77 1.31
CA GLU A 363 -21.87 -2.02 0.71
C GLU A 363 -20.60 -1.78 -0.13
N SER A 364 -20.50 -0.64 -0.81
CA SER A 364 -19.28 -0.24 -1.52
C SER A 364 -18.10 0.14 -0.59
N LEU A 365 -18.33 0.79 0.55
CA LEU A 365 -17.28 1.17 1.51
C LEU A 365 -16.85 0.00 2.40
N ARG A 366 -17.81 -0.82 2.84
CA ARG A 366 -17.56 -2.07 3.56
C ARG A 366 -16.81 -3.06 2.67
N SER A 367 -17.22 -3.23 1.41
CA SER A 367 -16.44 -4.04 0.46
C SER A 367 -15.04 -3.49 0.20
N LYS A 368 -14.81 -2.17 0.28
CA LYS A 368 -13.46 -1.58 0.17
C LYS A 368 -12.60 -1.78 1.43
N MET A 369 -13.17 -1.63 2.63
CA MET A 369 -12.46 -1.88 3.89
C MET A 369 -12.16 -3.37 4.07
N ASP A 370 -13.16 -4.22 3.83
CA ASP A 370 -13.00 -5.68 3.84
C ASP A 370 -11.93 -6.10 2.80
N ARG A 371 -11.88 -5.43 1.64
CA ARG A 371 -10.85 -5.71 0.63
C ARG A 371 -9.44 -5.29 1.05
N ASN A 372 -9.28 -4.20 1.80
CA ASN A 372 -7.95 -3.84 2.32
C ASN A 372 -7.47 -4.86 3.37
N GLU A 373 -8.33 -5.28 4.29
CA GLU A 373 -8.01 -6.34 5.25
C GLU A 373 -7.74 -7.67 4.53
N ASP A 374 -8.56 -8.02 3.53
CA ASP A 374 -8.37 -9.22 2.73
C ASP A 374 -7.03 -9.18 1.97
N LEU A 375 -6.61 -8.03 1.42
CA LEU A 375 -5.30 -7.87 0.79
C LEU A 375 -4.15 -8.02 1.78
N GLU A 376 -4.28 -7.49 3.00
CA GLU A 376 -3.28 -7.70 4.08
C GLU A 376 -3.17 -9.18 4.47
N ILE A 377 -4.29 -9.91 4.54
CA ILE A 377 -4.30 -11.34 4.83
C ILE A 377 -3.62 -12.13 3.70
N LEU A 378 -3.89 -11.75 2.45
CA LEU A 378 -3.32 -12.41 1.27
C LEU A 378 -1.82 -12.14 1.13
N ASP A 379 -1.36 -10.93 1.46
CA ASP A 379 0.07 -10.62 1.50
C ASP A 379 0.77 -11.29 2.68
N TRP A 380 0.08 -11.43 3.81
CA TRP A 380 0.56 -12.27 4.92
C TRP A 380 0.71 -13.73 4.48
N LEU A 381 -0.19 -14.29 3.68
CA LEU A 381 -0.11 -15.69 3.25
C LEU A 381 1.18 -15.96 2.45
N THR A 382 1.50 -15.09 1.49
CA THR A 382 2.78 -15.11 0.78
C THR A 382 3.09 -13.74 0.15
N PRO A 383 4.34 -13.25 0.24
CA PRO A 383 4.76 -12.03 -0.43
C PRO A 383 4.95 -12.24 -1.95
N ILE A 384 4.91 -13.48 -2.44
CA ILE A 384 5.15 -13.78 -3.86
C ILE A 384 4.01 -13.22 -4.71
N ASP A 385 4.37 -12.41 -5.70
CA ASP A 385 3.47 -11.90 -6.72
C ASP A 385 4.08 -12.08 -8.13
N TYR A 386 3.38 -12.83 -8.98
CA TYR A 386 3.79 -13.08 -10.37
C TYR A 386 3.20 -12.08 -11.37
N GLY A 387 2.29 -11.20 -10.94
CA GLY A 387 1.62 -10.20 -11.76
C GLY A 387 2.57 -9.22 -12.48
N PRO A 388 3.57 -8.63 -11.79
CA PRO A 388 4.57 -7.76 -12.41
C PRO A 388 5.33 -8.45 -13.55
N ARG A 389 5.85 -9.65 -13.29
CA ARG A 389 6.56 -10.47 -14.28
C ARG A 389 5.68 -10.85 -15.47
N HIS A 390 4.42 -11.24 -15.22
CA HIS A 390 3.47 -11.53 -16.28
C HIS A 390 3.24 -10.31 -17.18
N SER A 391 3.03 -9.14 -16.56
CA SER A 391 2.81 -7.86 -17.26
C SER A 391 4.02 -7.48 -18.13
N GLU A 392 5.23 -7.69 -17.64
CA GLU A 392 6.45 -7.47 -18.41
C GLU A 392 6.51 -8.39 -19.63
N LEU A 393 6.28 -9.69 -19.47
CA LEU A 393 6.30 -10.67 -20.57
C LEU A 393 5.29 -10.31 -21.67
N ILE A 394 4.07 -9.91 -21.29
CA ILE A 394 3.06 -9.46 -22.25
C ILE A 394 3.46 -8.16 -22.94
N ARG A 395 4.10 -7.23 -22.23
CA ARG A 395 4.62 -5.99 -22.84
C ARG A 395 5.72 -6.25 -23.87
N GLN A 396 6.53 -7.29 -23.66
CA GLN A 396 7.60 -7.70 -24.58
C GLN A 396 7.09 -8.52 -25.77
N ARG A 397 5.91 -9.13 -25.66
CA ARG A 397 5.30 -9.95 -26.72
C ARG A 397 5.15 -9.14 -28.00
N GLN A 398 5.53 -9.74 -29.13
CA GLN A 398 5.19 -9.20 -30.44
C GLN A 398 3.74 -9.58 -30.79
N PRO A 399 2.87 -8.60 -31.11
CA PRO A 399 1.49 -8.89 -31.44
C PRO A 399 1.33 -9.96 -32.52
N GLY A 400 0.43 -10.91 -32.27
CA GLY A 400 0.14 -12.01 -33.18
C GLY A 400 1.10 -13.22 -33.09
N THR A 401 2.15 -13.21 -32.27
CA THR A 401 2.95 -14.43 -32.06
C THR A 401 2.21 -15.44 -31.19
N GLY A 402 2.52 -16.74 -31.34
CA GLY A 402 1.94 -17.84 -30.58
C GLY A 402 0.54 -18.26 -31.03
N GLN A 403 0.04 -17.72 -32.15
CA GLN A 403 -1.31 -18.05 -32.65
C GLN A 403 -1.45 -19.53 -33.02
N TRP A 404 -0.39 -20.12 -33.59
CA TRP A 404 -0.35 -21.55 -33.93
C TRP A 404 -0.64 -22.46 -32.73
N PHE A 405 -0.27 -22.02 -31.52
CA PHE A 405 -0.51 -22.76 -30.29
C PHE A 405 -1.97 -22.62 -29.85
N LEU A 406 -2.51 -21.41 -29.89
CA LEU A 406 -3.90 -21.13 -29.52
C LEU A 406 -4.91 -21.75 -30.48
N ASP A 407 -4.52 -21.96 -31.74
CA ASP A 407 -5.34 -22.60 -32.77
C ASP A 407 -5.21 -24.14 -32.80
N SER A 408 -4.36 -24.73 -31.94
CA SER A 408 -4.16 -26.18 -31.89
C SER A 408 -5.35 -26.94 -31.27
N ASP A 409 -5.57 -28.16 -31.74
CA ASP A 409 -6.60 -29.04 -31.21
C ASP A 409 -6.32 -29.44 -29.75
N GLU A 410 -5.04 -29.62 -29.40
CA GLU A 410 -4.60 -29.94 -28.05
C GLU A 410 -4.96 -28.83 -27.06
N TYR A 411 -4.68 -27.57 -27.42
CA TYR A 411 -5.05 -26.41 -26.60
C TYR A 411 -6.55 -26.25 -26.51
N TYR A 412 -7.26 -26.37 -27.64
CA TYR A 412 -8.72 -26.27 -27.67
C TYR A 412 -9.37 -27.33 -26.77
N SER A 413 -8.95 -28.59 -26.87
CA SER A 413 -9.44 -29.71 -26.07
C SER A 413 -9.17 -29.51 -24.58
N TRP A 414 -7.94 -29.11 -24.23
CA TRP A 414 -7.57 -28.80 -22.84
C TRP A 414 -8.39 -27.64 -22.27
N ARG A 415 -8.58 -26.56 -23.03
CA ARG A 415 -9.34 -25.37 -22.58
C ARG A 415 -10.82 -25.67 -22.42
N THR A 416 -11.39 -26.58 -23.19
CA THR A 416 -12.84 -26.85 -23.20
C THR A 416 -13.24 -28.02 -22.30
N SER A 417 -12.37 -29.01 -22.08
CA SER A 417 -12.66 -30.21 -21.28
C SER A 417 -12.11 -30.13 -19.84
N GLY A 418 -12.90 -30.50 -18.83
CA GLY A 418 -12.46 -30.47 -17.42
C GLY A 418 -11.42 -31.54 -17.07
N CYS A 419 -10.66 -31.31 -15.99
CA CYS A 419 -9.70 -32.28 -15.44
C CYS A 419 -8.64 -32.78 -16.47
N GLN A 420 -8.12 -31.87 -17.29
CA GLN A 420 -7.12 -32.19 -18.31
C GLN A 420 -5.75 -31.61 -17.95
N THR A 421 -4.69 -32.30 -18.39
CA THR A 421 -3.31 -31.80 -18.32
C THR A 421 -2.76 -31.60 -19.72
N LEU A 422 -2.31 -30.39 -20.04
CA LEU A 422 -1.57 -30.05 -21.24
C LEU A 422 -0.10 -29.84 -20.87
N PHE A 423 0.73 -30.81 -21.26
CA PHE A 423 2.16 -30.79 -21.00
C PHE A 423 2.91 -30.31 -22.25
N CYS A 424 3.70 -29.25 -22.09
CA CYS A 424 4.36 -28.56 -23.18
C CYS A 424 5.88 -28.66 -23.05
N PRO A 425 6.49 -29.77 -23.50
CA PRO A 425 7.92 -29.89 -23.55
C PRO A 425 8.50 -28.94 -24.60
N GLY A 426 9.72 -28.47 -24.40
CA GLY A 426 10.39 -27.70 -25.44
C GLY A 426 11.87 -27.52 -25.17
N ILE A 427 12.63 -27.38 -26.26
CA ILE A 427 14.07 -27.14 -26.18
C ILE A 427 14.37 -25.82 -25.44
N PRO A 428 15.59 -25.66 -24.92
CA PRO A 428 16.06 -24.40 -24.34
C PRO A 428 15.85 -23.22 -25.30
N GLY A 429 15.43 -22.04 -24.83
CA GLY A 429 15.31 -20.86 -25.69
C GLY A 429 14.21 -20.91 -26.75
N ALA A 430 13.35 -21.94 -26.77
CA ALA A 430 12.22 -22.05 -27.70
C ALA A 430 11.11 -21.00 -27.50
N GLY A 431 11.07 -20.34 -26.33
CA GLY A 431 10.02 -19.37 -25.98
C GLY A 431 8.91 -19.93 -25.07
N LYS A 432 9.18 -20.99 -24.29
CA LYS A 432 8.22 -21.60 -23.35
C LYS A 432 7.56 -20.57 -22.42
N THR A 433 8.36 -19.75 -21.74
CA THR A 433 7.87 -18.68 -20.85
C THR A 433 6.97 -17.67 -21.57
N MET A 434 7.33 -17.31 -22.81
CA MET A 434 6.49 -16.42 -23.62
C MET A 434 5.17 -17.12 -23.99
N MET A 435 5.20 -18.41 -24.35
CA MET A 435 3.99 -19.17 -24.64
C MET A 435 3.08 -19.29 -23.41
N THR A 436 3.65 -19.52 -22.23
CA THR A 436 2.92 -19.52 -20.96
C THR A 436 2.20 -18.18 -20.73
N ALA A 437 2.90 -17.05 -20.93
CA ALA A 437 2.27 -15.73 -20.84
C ALA A 437 1.13 -15.56 -21.86
N ILE A 438 1.32 -16.02 -23.10
CA ILE A 438 0.28 -15.99 -24.15
C ILE A 438 -0.96 -16.79 -23.74
N VAL A 439 -0.77 -17.98 -23.17
CA VAL A 439 -1.86 -18.84 -22.69
C VAL A 439 -2.63 -18.19 -21.54
N ILE A 440 -1.92 -17.64 -20.54
CA ILE A 440 -2.55 -16.93 -19.41
C ILE A 440 -3.37 -15.75 -19.94
N HIS A 441 -2.77 -14.93 -20.82
CA HIS A 441 -3.45 -13.78 -21.40
C HIS A 441 -4.69 -14.16 -22.23
N ASP A 442 -4.62 -15.23 -23.03
CA ASP A 442 -5.78 -15.73 -23.78
C ASP A 442 -6.90 -16.20 -22.84
N LEU A 443 -6.58 -16.98 -21.80
CA LEU A 443 -7.56 -17.43 -20.80
C LEU A 443 -8.21 -16.26 -20.08
N THR A 444 -7.42 -15.34 -19.52
CA THR A 444 -7.93 -14.16 -18.81
C THR A 444 -8.79 -13.28 -19.72
N THR A 445 -8.40 -13.12 -21.00
CA THR A 445 -9.17 -12.29 -21.95
C THR A 445 -10.50 -12.95 -22.33
N ARG A 446 -10.50 -14.26 -22.62
CA ARG A 446 -11.72 -14.98 -23.04
C ARG A 446 -12.69 -15.21 -21.90
N LEU A 447 -12.19 -15.39 -20.68
CA LEU A 447 -12.97 -15.74 -19.50
C LEU A 447 -13.16 -14.53 -18.55
N LEU A 448 -12.84 -13.31 -19.01
CA LEU A 448 -12.87 -12.08 -18.21
C LEU A 448 -14.21 -11.83 -17.50
N GLN A 449 -15.32 -12.22 -18.10
CA GLN A 449 -16.67 -12.02 -17.56
C GLN A 449 -17.18 -13.20 -16.72
N ASP A 450 -16.48 -14.33 -16.71
CA ASP A 450 -16.90 -15.55 -16.02
C ASP A 450 -16.21 -15.68 -14.66
N GLN A 451 -16.82 -15.08 -13.64
CA GLN A 451 -16.35 -15.14 -12.24
C GLN A 451 -16.42 -16.56 -11.64
N SER A 452 -17.01 -17.54 -12.35
CA SER A 452 -17.05 -18.93 -11.91
C SER A 452 -15.76 -19.69 -12.24
N VAL A 453 -14.85 -19.11 -13.01
CA VAL A 453 -13.56 -19.71 -13.36
C VAL A 453 -12.42 -19.10 -12.54
N GLY A 454 -11.60 -19.95 -11.93
CA GLY A 454 -10.36 -19.55 -11.26
C GLY A 454 -9.14 -19.75 -12.15
N ILE A 455 -8.22 -18.79 -12.20
CA ILE A 455 -6.96 -18.91 -12.93
C ILE A 455 -5.82 -18.59 -11.97
N ALA A 456 -4.86 -19.49 -11.85
CA ALA A 456 -3.65 -19.27 -11.07
C ALA A 456 -2.42 -19.75 -11.84
N TYR A 457 -1.31 -19.04 -11.69
CA TYR A 457 -0.10 -19.33 -12.44
C TYR A 457 1.18 -19.15 -11.61
N LEU A 458 2.21 -19.91 -11.98
CA LEU A 458 3.53 -19.89 -11.37
C LEU A 458 4.59 -19.73 -12.46
N TYR A 459 5.57 -18.87 -12.21
CA TYR A 459 6.78 -18.80 -13.02
C TYR A 459 7.98 -19.34 -12.23
N CYS A 460 8.30 -20.64 -12.38
CA CYS A 460 9.50 -21.22 -11.77
C CYS A 460 10.75 -20.45 -12.25
N ASN A 461 11.73 -20.28 -11.35
CA ASN A 461 13.00 -19.65 -11.67
C ASN A 461 14.12 -20.31 -10.87
N PHE A 462 15.18 -20.73 -11.57
CA PHE A 462 16.36 -21.39 -11.02
C PHE A 462 17.13 -20.59 -9.95
N ARG A 463 16.83 -19.30 -9.71
CA ARG A 463 17.63 -18.45 -8.80
C ARG A 463 16.96 -18.06 -7.48
N HIS A 464 15.66 -18.28 -7.28
CA HIS A 464 15.00 -18.13 -5.98
C HIS A 464 15.05 -19.42 -5.14
N LYS A 465 16.13 -20.19 -5.27
CA LYS A 465 16.30 -21.50 -4.63
C LYS A 465 16.32 -21.44 -3.10
N ASP A 466 16.66 -20.28 -2.55
CA ASP A 466 16.74 -20.05 -1.11
C ASP A 466 15.43 -19.46 -0.54
N GLU A 467 14.44 -19.11 -1.39
CA GLU A 467 13.24 -18.33 -1.02
C GLU A 467 11.90 -18.99 -1.38
N GLN A 468 11.87 -20.09 -2.15
CA GLN A 468 10.62 -20.71 -2.63
C GLN A 468 10.47 -22.14 -2.08
N GLY A 469 9.88 -22.26 -0.89
CA GLY A 469 9.40 -23.52 -0.32
C GLY A 469 8.17 -24.08 -1.07
N LEU A 470 7.86 -25.37 -0.88
CA LEU A 470 6.70 -26.01 -1.52
C LEU A 470 5.41 -25.32 -1.06
N GLU A 471 5.41 -24.93 0.20
CA GLU A 471 4.43 -24.12 0.88
C GLU A 471 4.23 -22.78 0.16
N ASP A 472 5.29 -22.11 -0.25
CA ASP A 472 5.21 -20.78 -0.90
C ASP A 472 4.57 -20.84 -2.28
N LEU A 473 4.89 -21.89 -3.07
CA LEU A 473 4.28 -22.10 -4.39
C LEU A 473 2.78 -22.36 -4.26
N LEU A 474 2.37 -23.24 -3.34
CA LEU A 474 0.96 -23.56 -3.10
C LEU A 474 0.20 -22.38 -2.47
N ALA A 475 0.86 -21.64 -1.57
CA ALA A 475 0.33 -20.40 -1.00
C ALA A 475 0.12 -19.33 -2.09
N SER A 476 1.02 -19.22 -3.07
CA SER A 476 0.87 -18.29 -4.19
C SER A 476 -0.32 -18.66 -5.08
N LEU A 477 -0.53 -19.95 -5.34
CA LEU A 477 -1.74 -20.43 -6.03
C LEU A 477 -3.00 -20.08 -5.24
N LEU A 478 -3.00 -20.32 -3.92
CA LEU A 478 -4.11 -19.97 -3.05
C LEU A 478 -4.39 -18.46 -3.05
N LYS A 479 -3.34 -17.62 -2.97
CA LYS A 479 -3.45 -16.16 -3.02
C LYS A 479 -4.16 -15.72 -4.28
N GLN A 480 -3.72 -16.17 -5.45
CA GLN A 480 -4.32 -15.80 -6.74
C GLN A 480 -5.80 -16.24 -6.83
N LEU A 481 -6.11 -17.47 -6.43
CA LEU A 481 -7.50 -17.97 -6.40
C LEU A 481 -8.39 -17.25 -5.39
N CYS A 482 -7.83 -16.53 -4.41
CA CYS A 482 -8.61 -15.71 -3.49
C CYS A 482 -8.74 -14.26 -3.97
N GLN A 483 -7.71 -13.71 -4.61
CA GLN A 483 -7.69 -12.31 -5.09
C GLN A 483 -8.77 -12.02 -6.13
N ASP A 484 -9.11 -13.01 -6.95
CA ASP A 484 -10.14 -12.89 -7.99
C ASP A 484 -11.58 -13.04 -7.43
N ARG A 485 -11.73 -13.26 -6.12
CA ARG A 485 -13.03 -13.33 -5.45
C ARG A 485 -13.47 -11.98 -4.92
N PRO A 486 -14.80 -11.74 -4.83
CA PRO A 486 -15.33 -10.54 -4.20
C PRO A 486 -15.09 -10.50 -2.68
N PHE A 487 -14.92 -11.67 -2.03
CA PHE A 487 -14.69 -11.78 -0.59
C PHE A 487 -13.67 -12.87 -0.30
N LEU A 488 -12.82 -12.67 0.71
CA LEU A 488 -11.88 -13.68 1.15
C LEU A 488 -12.61 -14.91 1.75
N PRO A 489 -12.26 -16.13 1.30
CA PRO A 489 -12.82 -17.37 1.84
C PRO A 489 -12.57 -17.54 3.34
N ASP A 490 -13.59 -18.00 4.08
CA ASP A 490 -13.55 -18.13 5.54
C ASP A 490 -12.43 -19.05 6.05
N ILE A 491 -12.05 -20.07 5.27
CA ILE A 491 -10.95 -20.97 5.61
C ILE A 491 -9.60 -20.22 5.68
N VAL A 492 -9.38 -19.25 4.79
CA VAL A 492 -8.15 -18.45 4.77
C VAL A 492 -8.14 -17.49 5.95
N ARG A 493 -9.29 -16.86 6.25
CA ARG A 493 -9.47 -16.00 7.43
C ARG A 493 -9.27 -16.77 8.74
N HIS A 494 -9.76 -18.02 8.81
CA HIS A 494 -9.55 -18.90 9.94
C HIS A 494 -8.06 -19.19 10.19
N PHE A 495 -7.32 -19.56 9.14
CA PHE A 495 -5.88 -19.80 9.26
C PHE A 495 -5.11 -18.51 9.60
N TYR A 496 -5.49 -17.36 9.03
CA TYR A 496 -4.91 -16.08 9.43
C TYR A 496 -5.05 -15.83 10.93
N ASN A 497 -6.27 -15.94 11.47
CA ASN A 497 -6.54 -15.71 12.89
C ASN A 497 -5.81 -16.72 13.80
N LYS A 498 -5.66 -17.97 13.36
CA LYS A 498 -4.94 -19.02 14.09
C LYS A 498 -3.44 -18.73 14.22
N HIS A 499 -2.84 -18.13 13.19
CA HIS A 499 -1.38 -17.98 13.06
C HIS A 499 -0.86 -16.56 13.34
N LYS A 500 -1.65 -15.50 13.08
CA LYS A 500 -1.24 -14.09 13.26
C LYS A 500 -0.70 -13.80 14.65
N ASN A 501 -1.44 -14.16 15.69
CA ASN A 501 -1.08 -13.88 17.09
C ASN A 501 0.18 -14.64 17.54
N LYS A 502 0.48 -15.78 16.90
CA LYS A 502 1.65 -16.60 17.20
C LYS A 502 2.86 -16.27 16.32
N ARG A 503 2.70 -15.36 15.35
CA ARG A 503 3.71 -15.02 14.33
C ARG A 503 4.25 -16.24 13.58
N THR A 504 3.38 -17.22 13.33
CA THR A 504 3.71 -18.42 12.54
C THR A 504 3.10 -18.35 11.14
N ARG A 505 3.49 -19.26 10.24
CA ARG A 505 2.89 -19.47 8.92
C ARG A 505 2.02 -20.74 8.91
N PRO A 506 1.01 -20.85 8.02
CA PRO A 506 0.27 -22.09 7.82
C PRO A 506 1.18 -23.24 7.42
N LEU A 507 0.88 -24.44 7.89
CA LEU A 507 1.58 -25.66 7.49
C LEU A 507 1.13 -26.13 6.10
N LEU A 508 1.95 -26.92 5.42
CA LEU A 508 1.66 -27.47 4.09
C LEU A 508 0.26 -28.11 3.98
N GLY A 509 -0.13 -28.91 4.97
CA GLY A 509 -1.45 -29.55 4.99
C GLY A 509 -2.62 -28.56 5.08
N GLU A 510 -2.44 -27.45 5.80
CA GLU A 510 -3.43 -26.39 5.94
C GLU A 510 -3.57 -25.60 4.63
N ILE A 511 -2.45 -25.33 3.96
CA ILE A 511 -2.43 -24.69 2.63
C ILE A 511 -3.16 -25.57 1.61
N ILE A 512 -2.86 -26.87 1.56
CA ILE A 512 -3.53 -27.82 0.66
C ILE A 512 -5.03 -27.84 0.93
N GLN A 513 -5.45 -27.90 2.21
CA GLN A 513 -6.86 -27.89 2.58
C GLN A 513 -7.56 -26.60 2.12
N ALA A 514 -6.91 -25.45 2.28
CA ALA A 514 -7.42 -24.17 1.79
C ALA A 514 -7.52 -24.15 0.26
N VAL A 515 -6.50 -24.59 -0.47
CA VAL A 515 -6.53 -24.67 -1.94
C VAL A 515 -7.70 -25.53 -2.41
N ILE A 516 -7.91 -26.71 -1.83
CA ILE A 516 -9.03 -27.59 -2.18
C ILE A 516 -10.37 -26.88 -1.94
N SER A 517 -10.52 -26.25 -0.76
CA SER A 517 -11.76 -25.59 -0.37
C SER A 517 -12.09 -24.40 -1.28
N VAL A 518 -11.08 -23.60 -1.65
CA VAL A 518 -11.25 -22.44 -2.53
C VAL A 518 -11.46 -22.89 -3.98
N ALA A 519 -10.74 -23.90 -4.45
CA ALA A 519 -10.93 -24.46 -5.79
C ALA A 519 -12.35 -25.01 -5.98
N ALA A 520 -12.93 -25.65 -4.95
CA ALA A 520 -14.30 -26.17 -4.99
C ALA A 520 -15.38 -25.08 -5.10
N MET A 521 -15.06 -23.81 -4.81
CA MET A 521 -15.98 -22.70 -4.99
C MET A 521 -16.10 -22.28 -6.47
N TYR A 522 -15.18 -22.73 -7.34
CA TYR A 522 -15.17 -22.43 -8.77
C TYR A 522 -15.83 -23.57 -9.55
N SER A 523 -16.50 -23.24 -10.66
CA SER A 523 -16.98 -24.24 -11.61
C SER A 523 -15.83 -24.93 -12.33
N ARG A 524 -14.72 -24.20 -12.50
CA ARG A 524 -13.51 -24.65 -13.17
C ARG A 524 -12.29 -23.88 -12.71
N VAL A 525 -11.14 -24.56 -12.63
CA VAL A 525 -9.88 -23.93 -12.23
C VAL A 525 -8.77 -24.31 -13.20
N PHE A 526 -8.02 -23.32 -13.66
CA PHE A 526 -6.81 -23.46 -14.46
C PHE A 526 -5.58 -23.17 -13.61
N ILE A 527 -4.64 -24.12 -13.58
CA ILE A 527 -3.32 -23.93 -12.96
C ILE A 527 -2.25 -24.00 -14.04
N ILE A 528 -1.47 -22.93 -14.18
CA ILE A 528 -0.45 -22.79 -15.22
C ILE A 528 0.93 -22.72 -14.56
N VAL A 529 1.84 -23.64 -14.89
CA VAL A 529 3.20 -23.69 -14.32
C VAL A 529 4.24 -23.56 -15.43
N ASP A 530 4.98 -22.45 -15.43
CA ASP A 530 6.08 -22.23 -16.36
C ASP A 530 7.39 -22.82 -15.84
N ALA A 531 8.17 -23.43 -16.75
CA ALA A 531 9.53 -23.90 -16.54
C ALA A 531 9.68 -24.81 -15.31
N LEU A 532 8.81 -25.80 -15.18
CA LEU A 532 8.71 -26.69 -14.02
C LEU A 532 10.06 -27.33 -13.64
N ASP A 533 10.91 -27.63 -14.61
CA ASP A 533 12.23 -28.21 -14.36
C ASP A 533 13.21 -27.26 -13.63
N GLU A 534 12.91 -25.96 -13.56
CA GLU A 534 13.72 -24.98 -12.83
C GLU A 534 13.40 -24.93 -11.32
N CYS A 535 12.33 -25.58 -10.87
CA CYS A 535 11.92 -25.67 -9.47
C CYS A 535 12.78 -26.66 -8.64
N GLN A 536 14.09 -26.80 -8.92
CA GLN A 536 15.00 -27.75 -8.24
C GLN A 536 15.94 -27.07 -7.24
N ALA A 537 15.56 -27.11 -5.96
CA ALA A 537 16.46 -26.99 -4.81
C ALA A 537 16.31 -28.27 -3.98
N SER A 538 17.34 -29.13 -3.97
CA SER A 538 17.41 -30.46 -3.33
C SER A 538 16.61 -31.62 -3.98
N ASP A 539 17.17 -32.83 -3.87
CA ASP A 539 16.54 -34.08 -4.33
C ASP A 539 15.24 -34.33 -3.55
N GLY A 540 14.09 -34.20 -4.24
CA GLY A 540 12.77 -34.52 -3.67
C GLY A 540 11.74 -33.37 -3.70
N TYR A 541 12.17 -32.13 -3.89
CA TYR A 541 11.27 -30.97 -3.91
C TYR A 541 10.32 -30.99 -5.12
N LEU A 542 10.88 -31.12 -6.32
CA LEU A 542 10.12 -31.19 -7.57
C LEU A 542 9.16 -32.39 -7.57
N SER A 543 9.59 -33.53 -7.03
CA SER A 543 8.75 -34.72 -6.95
C SER A 543 7.60 -34.52 -5.96
N GLY A 544 7.83 -33.85 -4.82
CA GLY A 544 6.83 -33.44 -3.85
C GLY A 544 5.79 -32.48 -4.43
N PHE A 545 6.21 -31.40 -5.09
CA PHE A 545 5.31 -30.45 -5.76
C PHE A 545 4.44 -31.12 -6.82
N LEU A 546 5.04 -31.95 -7.67
CA LEU A 546 4.30 -32.71 -8.69
C LEU A 546 3.27 -33.65 -8.09
N THR A 547 3.60 -34.32 -6.97
CA THR A 547 2.66 -35.20 -6.28
C THR A 547 1.47 -34.40 -5.73
N GLN A 548 1.71 -33.24 -5.14
CA GLN A 548 0.62 -32.38 -4.65
C GLN A 548 -0.24 -31.82 -5.78
N LEU A 549 0.37 -31.42 -6.91
CA LEU A 549 -0.37 -30.90 -8.06
C LEU A 549 -1.30 -31.95 -8.68
N ILE A 550 -0.82 -33.20 -8.82
CA ILE A 550 -1.64 -34.33 -9.28
C ILE A 550 -2.74 -34.66 -8.27
N HIS A 551 -2.43 -34.64 -6.97
CA HIS A 551 -3.42 -34.85 -5.92
C HIS A 551 -4.54 -33.80 -5.97
N LEU A 552 -4.19 -32.52 -6.11
CA LEU A 552 -5.15 -31.43 -6.27
C LEU A 552 -6.01 -31.59 -7.53
N GLN A 553 -5.42 -32.04 -8.65
CA GLN A 553 -6.17 -32.32 -9.87
C GLN A 553 -7.23 -33.40 -9.65
N ALA A 554 -6.86 -34.52 -9.01
CA ALA A 554 -7.77 -35.62 -8.75
C ALA A 554 -8.92 -35.22 -7.80
N GLN A 555 -8.66 -34.35 -6.82
CA GLN A 555 -9.67 -33.88 -5.87
C GLN A 555 -10.59 -32.80 -6.44
N CYS A 556 -10.05 -31.85 -7.22
CA CYS A 556 -10.76 -30.63 -7.61
C CYS A 556 -11.09 -30.56 -9.11
N GLY A 557 -10.70 -31.54 -9.92
CA GLY A 557 -10.96 -31.54 -11.36
C GLY A 557 -10.17 -30.48 -12.15
N LEU A 558 -8.97 -30.14 -11.69
CA LEU A 558 -8.18 -29.01 -12.22
C LEU A 558 -7.72 -29.20 -13.66
N ASN A 559 -7.70 -28.11 -14.42
CA ASN A 559 -7.04 -28.03 -15.71
C ASN A 559 -5.60 -27.53 -15.51
N ILE A 560 -4.62 -28.39 -15.80
CA ILE A 560 -3.21 -28.10 -15.57
C ILE A 560 -2.49 -27.83 -16.89
N PHE A 561 -1.76 -26.73 -16.98
CA PHE A 561 -0.82 -26.44 -18.05
C PHE A 561 0.60 -26.41 -17.47
N VAL A 562 1.54 -27.11 -18.09
CA VAL A 562 2.91 -27.16 -17.60
C VAL A 562 3.89 -27.03 -18.76
N THR A 563 4.87 -26.14 -18.64
CA THR A 563 6.03 -26.13 -19.53
C THR A 563 7.27 -26.70 -18.84
N SER A 564 8.12 -27.39 -19.59
CA SER A 564 9.37 -27.96 -19.09
C SER A 564 10.36 -28.19 -20.21
N ARG A 565 11.66 -28.26 -19.87
CA ARG A 565 12.66 -28.92 -20.71
C ARG A 565 12.37 -30.43 -20.82
N LEU A 566 13.03 -31.07 -21.77
CA LEU A 566 13.00 -32.53 -22.00
C LEU A 566 13.78 -33.28 -20.90
N VAL A 567 13.34 -33.15 -19.64
CA VAL A 567 13.95 -33.80 -18.47
C VAL A 567 13.26 -35.16 -18.25
N PRO A 568 13.98 -36.29 -18.27
CA PRO A 568 13.37 -37.63 -18.20
C PRO A 568 12.37 -37.82 -17.05
N GLN A 569 12.71 -37.36 -15.85
CA GLN A 569 11.84 -37.47 -14.66
C GLN A 569 10.49 -36.75 -14.83
N VAL A 570 10.48 -35.57 -15.46
CA VAL A 570 9.25 -34.80 -15.71
C VAL A 570 8.46 -35.45 -16.84
N MET A 571 9.14 -35.87 -17.91
CA MET A 571 8.53 -36.54 -19.06
C MET A 571 7.81 -37.84 -18.67
N GLU A 572 8.36 -38.58 -17.70
CA GLU A 572 7.78 -39.82 -17.18
C GLU A 572 6.48 -39.56 -16.41
N LYS A 573 6.44 -38.53 -15.55
CA LYS A 573 5.23 -38.17 -14.79
C LYS A 573 4.07 -37.73 -15.68
N PHE A 574 4.35 -37.04 -16.79
CA PHE A 574 3.33 -36.57 -17.75
C PHE A 574 3.22 -37.48 -18.99
N LYS A 575 3.59 -38.76 -18.88
CA LYS A 575 3.60 -39.67 -20.03
C LYS A 575 2.20 -39.86 -20.66
N SER A 576 1.15 -39.89 -19.85
CA SER A 576 -0.24 -40.09 -20.25
C SER A 576 -1.01 -38.80 -20.55
N SER A 577 -0.40 -37.63 -20.37
CA SER A 577 -1.04 -36.33 -20.61
C SER A 577 -1.00 -35.94 -22.10
N THR A 578 -1.91 -35.07 -22.53
CA THR A 578 -1.85 -34.43 -23.85
C THR A 578 -0.57 -33.60 -23.95
N LYS A 579 0.14 -33.69 -25.10
CA LYS A 579 1.42 -33.02 -25.29
C LYS A 579 1.41 -32.12 -26.50
N LEU A 580 1.94 -30.91 -26.34
CA LEU A 580 2.17 -29.99 -27.44
C LEU A 580 3.56 -29.38 -27.31
N GLU A 581 4.49 -29.80 -28.18
CA GLU A 581 5.88 -29.36 -28.11
C GLU A 581 6.01 -27.87 -28.48
N ILE A 582 6.67 -27.08 -27.62
CA ILE A 582 6.96 -25.68 -27.88
C ILE A 582 8.28 -25.58 -28.62
N ARG A 583 8.19 -25.15 -29.88
CA ARG A 583 9.33 -24.77 -30.73
C ARG A 583 9.06 -23.39 -31.34
N ALA A 584 10.12 -22.63 -31.60
CA ALA A 584 10.00 -21.36 -32.29
C ALA A 584 9.50 -21.58 -33.71
N HIS A 585 8.32 -21.03 -34.01
CA HIS A 585 7.68 -21.20 -35.30
C HIS A 585 8.15 -20.14 -36.30
N ASP A 586 8.35 -20.53 -37.55
CA ASP A 586 8.87 -19.66 -38.61
C ASP A 586 8.07 -18.36 -38.75
N GLN A 587 6.75 -18.47 -38.68
CA GLN A 587 5.86 -17.31 -38.81
C GLN A 587 6.03 -16.32 -37.65
N ASP A 588 6.27 -16.81 -36.44
CA ASP A 588 6.48 -15.97 -35.25
C ASP A 588 7.84 -15.28 -35.31
N ILE A 589 8.88 -15.98 -35.74
CA ILE A 589 10.22 -15.41 -35.96
C ILE A 589 10.13 -14.30 -37.03
N ARG A 590 9.46 -14.55 -38.16
CA ARG A 590 9.29 -13.55 -39.22
C ARG A 590 8.54 -12.31 -38.74
N ARG A 591 7.48 -12.47 -37.94
CA ARG A 591 6.74 -11.35 -37.33
C ARG A 591 7.65 -10.53 -36.41
N TYR A 592 8.41 -11.21 -35.55
CA TYR A 592 9.39 -10.57 -34.68
C TYR A 592 10.46 -9.80 -35.46
N LEU A 593 11.08 -10.40 -36.47
CA LEU A 593 12.10 -9.77 -37.31
C LEU A 593 11.54 -8.55 -38.05
N SER A 594 10.32 -8.65 -38.59
CA SER A 594 9.65 -7.54 -39.27
C SER A 594 9.52 -6.33 -38.34
N ALA A 595 8.98 -6.54 -37.13
CA ALA A 595 8.80 -5.49 -36.14
C ALA A 595 10.14 -4.83 -35.76
N ARG A 596 11.19 -5.63 -35.54
CA ARG A 596 12.52 -5.13 -35.21
C ARG A 596 13.17 -4.35 -36.35
N ILE A 597 13.04 -4.81 -37.60
CA ILE A 597 13.57 -4.11 -38.78
C ILE A 597 12.87 -2.76 -38.94
N SER A 598 11.54 -2.72 -38.79
CA SER A 598 10.75 -1.49 -38.85
C SER A 598 11.15 -0.49 -37.76
N GLN A 599 11.35 -0.95 -36.52
CA GLN A 599 11.77 -0.10 -35.39
C GLN A 599 13.14 0.56 -35.62
N LEU A 600 14.07 -0.13 -36.30
CA LEU A 600 15.41 0.40 -36.56
C LEU A 600 15.44 1.51 -37.61
N GLN A 601 14.36 1.71 -38.40
CA GLN A 601 14.27 2.68 -39.49
C GLN A 601 15.43 2.61 -40.52
N ARG A 602 16.13 1.47 -40.61
CA ARG A 602 17.27 1.30 -41.53
C ARG A 602 16.78 0.80 -42.89
N THR A 603 16.76 1.71 -43.87
CA THR A 603 16.43 1.41 -45.28
C THR A 603 17.22 0.22 -45.86
N LEU A 604 18.46 0.04 -45.41
CA LEU A 604 19.33 -1.08 -45.78
C LEU A 604 18.70 -2.46 -45.52
N LEU A 605 18.20 -2.69 -44.30
CA LEU A 605 17.59 -3.96 -43.90
C LEU A 605 16.16 -4.08 -44.45
N ALA A 606 15.43 -2.96 -44.50
CA ALA A 606 14.09 -2.90 -45.08
C ALA A 606 14.07 -3.32 -46.57
N SER A 607 15.14 -3.05 -47.32
CA SER A 607 15.27 -3.46 -48.73
C SER A 607 15.51 -4.96 -48.95
N ARG A 608 15.78 -5.73 -47.87
CA ARG A 608 16.18 -7.14 -47.90
C ARG A 608 15.50 -7.97 -46.82
N VAL A 609 14.28 -7.60 -46.44
CA VAL A 609 13.51 -8.25 -45.37
C VAL A 609 13.39 -9.75 -45.61
N ASP A 610 13.09 -10.18 -46.84
CA ASP A 610 12.94 -11.59 -47.19
C ASP A 610 14.25 -12.39 -47.01
N GLU A 611 15.39 -11.82 -47.42
CA GLU A 611 16.70 -12.47 -47.27
C GLU A 611 17.07 -12.62 -45.79
N VAL A 612 16.77 -11.61 -44.96
CA VAL A 612 16.99 -11.67 -43.51
C VAL A 612 16.06 -12.69 -42.85
N HIS A 613 14.78 -12.66 -43.21
CA HIS A 613 13.76 -13.59 -42.70
C HIS A 613 14.16 -15.04 -42.97
N ASP A 614 14.44 -15.39 -44.22
CA ASP A 614 14.69 -16.79 -44.60
C ASP A 614 15.95 -17.35 -43.95
N ASN A 615 17.03 -16.57 -43.90
CA ASN A 615 18.30 -17.05 -43.34
C ASN A 615 18.25 -17.16 -41.81
N ILE A 616 17.69 -16.16 -41.11
CA ILE A 616 17.60 -16.20 -39.64
C ILE A 616 16.60 -17.26 -39.18
N THR A 617 15.46 -17.41 -39.87
CA THR A 617 14.46 -18.43 -39.53
C THR A 617 15.05 -19.83 -39.67
N LYS A 618 15.78 -20.12 -40.75
CA LYS A 618 16.49 -21.39 -40.93
C LYS A 618 17.58 -21.62 -39.88
N ALA A 619 18.30 -20.57 -39.48
CA ALA A 619 19.36 -20.67 -38.47
C ALA A 619 18.83 -20.84 -37.04
N ALA A 620 17.58 -20.42 -36.77
CA ALA A 620 17.00 -20.49 -35.44
C ALA A 620 16.67 -21.93 -34.99
N ASP A 621 16.34 -22.82 -35.94
CA ASP A 621 16.05 -24.25 -35.73
C ASP A 621 15.15 -24.56 -34.51
N GLY A 622 14.06 -23.82 -34.38
CA GLY A 622 13.12 -23.96 -33.27
C GLY A 622 13.55 -23.33 -31.94
N MET A 623 14.70 -22.64 -31.88
CA MET A 623 15.14 -21.84 -30.74
C MET A 623 15.01 -20.34 -31.04
N PHE A 624 14.02 -19.69 -30.44
CA PHE A 624 13.72 -18.27 -30.66
C PHE A 624 14.88 -17.36 -30.23
N LEU A 625 15.61 -17.76 -29.18
CA LEU A 625 16.81 -17.05 -28.72
C LEU A 625 17.88 -16.90 -29.81
N LEU A 626 18.08 -17.94 -30.64
CA LEU A 626 19.04 -17.86 -31.72
C LEU A 626 18.62 -16.83 -32.76
N ALA A 627 17.32 -16.75 -33.09
CA ALA A 627 16.81 -15.71 -33.99
C ALA A 627 17.16 -14.30 -33.48
N GLN A 628 17.00 -14.06 -32.18
CA GLN A 628 17.36 -12.78 -31.55
C GLN A 628 18.87 -12.49 -31.64
N LEU A 629 19.73 -13.43 -31.22
CA LEU A 629 21.19 -13.24 -31.23
C LEU A 629 21.76 -13.07 -32.65
N GLN A 630 21.21 -13.82 -33.60
CA GLN A 630 21.62 -13.69 -35.00
C GLN A 630 21.16 -12.37 -35.62
N PHE A 631 19.96 -11.92 -35.27
CA PHE A 631 19.50 -10.60 -35.69
C PHE A 631 20.41 -9.48 -35.17
N GLU A 632 20.93 -9.57 -33.94
CA GLU A 632 21.92 -8.63 -33.41
C GLU A 632 23.20 -8.58 -34.25
N SER A 633 23.67 -9.73 -34.77
CA SER A 633 24.83 -9.79 -35.67
C SER A 633 24.60 -9.09 -37.01
N VAL A 634 23.37 -9.19 -37.53
CA VAL A 634 22.97 -8.56 -38.79
C VAL A 634 22.70 -7.06 -38.61
N ARG A 635 22.10 -6.67 -37.47
CA ARG A 635 21.71 -5.30 -37.12
C ARG A 635 22.90 -4.33 -37.11
N THR A 636 24.08 -4.77 -36.69
CA THR A 636 25.27 -3.91 -36.58
C THR A 636 25.98 -3.64 -37.92
N GLN A 637 25.62 -4.37 -38.99
CA GLN A 637 26.31 -4.26 -40.27
C GLN A 637 25.98 -2.95 -41.00
N LYS A 638 27.00 -2.26 -41.51
CA LYS A 638 26.88 -0.92 -42.13
C LYS A 638 26.68 -0.95 -43.66
N THR A 639 26.91 -2.08 -44.33
CA THR A 639 26.79 -2.19 -45.81
C THR A 639 26.08 -3.48 -46.23
N ILE A 640 25.44 -3.48 -47.42
CA ILE A 640 24.73 -4.66 -47.96
C ILE A 640 25.66 -5.87 -48.07
N LYS A 641 26.90 -5.66 -48.53
CA LYS A 641 27.90 -6.74 -48.66
C LYS A 641 28.21 -7.37 -47.30
N LYS A 642 28.34 -6.57 -46.24
CA LYS A 642 28.55 -7.05 -44.88
C LYS A 642 27.33 -7.76 -44.31
N VAL A 643 26.12 -7.25 -44.56
CA VAL A 643 24.85 -7.92 -44.21
C VAL A 643 24.78 -9.31 -44.84
N ARG A 644 24.98 -9.43 -46.16
CA ARG A 644 25.00 -10.73 -46.85
C ARG A 644 26.11 -11.65 -46.33
N GLY A 645 27.28 -11.10 -46.05
CA GLY A 645 28.38 -11.83 -45.44
C GLY A 645 28.01 -12.41 -44.08
N ALA A 646 27.31 -11.63 -43.25
CA ALA A 646 26.81 -12.08 -41.95
C ALA A 646 25.73 -13.16 -42.09
N LEU A 647 24.74 -12.97 -42.98
CA LEU A 647 23.69 -13.96 -43.24
C LEU A 647 24.24 -15.30 -43.75
N LYS A 648 25.27 -15.29 -44.59
CA LYS A 648 25.93 -16.51 -45.10
C LYS A 648 26.76 -17.26 -44.04
N ARG A 649 27.18 -16.57 -42.98
CA ARG A 649 27.97 -17.15 -41.89
C ARG A 649 27.11 -17.62 -40.72
N LEU A 650 25.78 -17.46 -40.80
CA LEU A 650 24.89 -17.95 -39.75
C LEU A 650 25.05 -19.47 -39.63
N PRO A 651 25.38 -20.01 -38.45
CA PRO A 651 25.42 -21.44 -38.24
C PRO A 651 24.01 -22.02 -38.40
N ILE A 652 23.91 -23.11 -39.17
CA ILE A 652 22.66 -23.82 -39.44
C ILE A 652 22.67 -25.11 -38.61
N GLY A 653 21.67 -25.30 -37.75
CA GLY A 653 21.24 -26.63 -37.28
C GLY A 653 21.84 -27.23 -36.01
N VAL A 654 23.00 -26.81 -35.46
CA VAL A 654 23.53 -27.16 -34.11
C VAL A 654 24.94 -26.54 -33.95
N ALA A 655 25.48 -26.05 -32.83
CA ALA A 655 25.07 -25.91 -31.43
C ALA A 655 25.11 -24.41 -31.04
N TYR A 656 24.30 -24.01 -30.06
CA TYR A 656 24.29 -22.63 -29.52
C TYR A 656 25.69 -22.12 -29.13
N GLU A 657 26.61 -23.04 -28.81
CA GLU A 657 28.02 -22.76 -28.55
C GLU A 657 28.71 -22.00 -29.69
N HIS A 658 28.41 -22.30 -30.95
CA HIS A 658 28.96 -21.56 -32.09
C HIS A 658 28.45 -20.12 -32.12
N VAL A 659 27.17 -19.90 -31.81
CA VAL A 659 26.58 -18.56 -31.75
C VAL A 659 27.17 -17.74 -30.60
N TYR A 660 27.41 -18.37 -29.45
CA TYR A 660 28.06 -17.73 -28.32
C TYR A 660 29.55 -17.46 -28.60
N ASN A 661 30.27 -18.42 -29.20
CA ASN A 661 31.64 -18.23 -29.67
C ASN A 661 31.73 -17.05 -30.64
N ASP A 662 30.88 -16.99 -31.66
CA ASP A 662 30.85 -15.90 -32.65
C ASP A 662 30.50 -14.56 -32.00
N THR A 663 29.63 -14.55 -31.00
CA THR A 663 29.32 -13.34 -30.23
C THR A 663 30.53 -12.89 -29.42
N MET A 664 31.24 -13.80 -28.77
CA MET A 664 32.48 -13.50 -28.06
C MET A 664 33.61 -13.03 -28.99
N GLN A 665 33.72 -13.57 -30.20
CA GLN A 665 34.68 -13.08 -31.20
C GLN A 665 34.35 -11.65 -31.63
N ARG A 666 33.07 -11.33 -31.86
CA ARG A 666 32.64 -9.95 -32.15
C ARG A 666 32.96 -9.00 -31.00
N ILE A 667 32.78 -9.43 -29.75
CA ILE A 667 33.17 -8.64 -28.57
C ILE A 667 34.69 -8.38 -28.57
N ARG A 668 35.51 -9.36 -28.99
CA ARG A 668 36.98 -9.17 -29.12
C ARG A 668 37.38 -8.15 -30.19
N GLU A 669 36.55 -7.94 -31.20
CA GLU A 669 36.75 -6.98 -32.29
C GLU A 669 36.34 -5.53 -31.93
N LEU A 670 35.72 -5.31 -30.76
CA LEU A 670 35.41 -3.96 -30.27
C LEU A 670 36.70 -3.17 -29.96
N ASP A 671 36.56 -1.86 -29.76
CA ASP A 671 37.65 -1.03 -29.24
C ASP A 671 38.09 -1.54 -27.85
N SER A 672 39.31 -1.16 -27.43
CA SER A 672 39.91 -1.69 -26.20
C SER A 672 39.01 -1.51 -24.99
N ASN A 673 38.40 -0.33 -24.83
CA ASN A 673 37.63 0.02 -23.65
C ASN A 673 36.32 -0.78 -23.61
N SER A 674 35.57 -0.79 -24.72
CA SER A 674 34.32 -1.56 -24.83
C SER A 674 34.54 -3.07 -24.67
N ARG A 675 35.65 -3.59 -25.24
CA ARG A 675 36.01 -5.00 -25.15
C ARG A 675 36.33 -5.42 -23.72
N ASP A 676 37.10 -4.60 -23.02
CA ASP A 676 37.56 -4.92 -21.67
C ASP A 676 36.38 -4.81 -20.69
N LEU A 677 35.54 -3.78 -20.81
CA LEU A 677 34.26 -3.66 -20.09
C LEU A 677 33.35 -4.87 -20.29
N ALA A 678 33.15 -5.31 -21.55
CA ALA A 678 32.31 -6.47 -21.85
C ALA A 678 32.89 -7.77 -21.25
N LYS A 679 34.21 -7.96 -21.32
CA LYS A 679 34.87 -9.15 -20.76
C LYS A 679 34.78 -9.19 -19.25
N ASP A 680 35.06 -8.08 -18.58
CA ASP A 680 35.04 -8.04 -17.12
C ASP A 680 33.59 -8.17 -16.60
N THR A 681 32.61 -7.55 -17.27
CA THR A 681 31.18 -7.76 -16.98
C THR A 681 30.77 -9.23 -17.08
N LEU A 682 31.11 -9.90 -18.20
CA LEU A 682 30.79 -11.32 -18.41
C LEU A 682 31.54 -12.23 -17.43
N SER A 683 32.79 -11.90 -17.10
CA SER A 683 33.61 -12.61 -16.11
C SER A 683 32.95 -12.57 -14.73
N TRP A 684 32.58 -11.39 -14.25
CA TRP A 684 31.89 -11.25 -12.95
C TRP A 684 30.58 -12.03 -12.91
N ILE A 685 29.73 -11.95 -13.93
CA ILE A 685 28.46 -12.69 -13.97
C ILE A 685 28.69 -14.22 -14.04
N THR A 686 29.78 -14.68 -14.64
CA THR A 686 30.12 -16.11 -14.76
C THR A 686 30.61 -16.69 -13.44
N PHE A 687 31.54 -15.99 -12.77
CA PHE A 687 32.29 -16.52 -11.63
C PHE A 687 31.72 -16.11 -10.28
N ALA A 688 30.84 -15.12 -10.22
CA ALA A 688 30.28 -14.66 -8.95
C ALA A 688 29.57 -15.80 -8.19
N LYS A 689 29.83 -15.90 -6.88
CA LYS A 689 29.31 -16.99 -6.02
C LYS A 689 27.82 -16.81 -5.71
N ARG A 690 27.30 -15.59 -5.84
CA ARG A 690 25.87 -15.26 -5.88
C ARG A 690 25.57 -14.27 -7.01
N PRO A 691 24.32 -14.15 -7.46
CA PRO A 691 23.94 -13.08 -8.38
C PRO A 691 24.26 -11.69 -7.82
N LEU A 692 24.63 -10.77 -8.70
CA LEU A 692 24.98 -9.39 -8.37
C LEU A 692 23.88 -8.44 -8.83
N SER A 693 23.67 -7.37 -8.07
CA SER A 693 22.90 -6.20 -8.52
C SER A 693 23.71 -5.36 -9.52
N PRO A 694 23.05 -4.50 -10.32
CA PRO A 694 23.75 -3.55 -11.18
C PRO A 694 24.74 -2.67 -10.41
N ALA A 695 24.35 -2.16 -9.23
CA ALA A 695 25.20 -1.30 -8.42
C ALA A 695 26.45 -2.01 -7.88
N GLU A 696 26.31 -3.25 -7.41
CA GLU A 696 27.47 -4.07 -7.00
C GLU A 696 28.44 -4.29 -8.15
N LEU A 697 27.92 -4.59 -9.35
CA LEU A 697 28.78 -4.82 -10.51
C LEU A 697 29.43 -3.53 -11.02
N GLN A 698 28.75 -2.38 -10.99
CA GLN A 698 29.36 -1.08 -11.31
C GLN A 698 30.55 -0.80 -10.41
N HIS A 699 30.39 -0.99 -9.09
CA HIS A 699 31.49 -0.85 -8.14
C HIS A 699 32.62 -1.82 -8.46
N ALA A 700 32.32 -3.08 -8.75
CA ALA A 700 33.33 -4.08 -9.07
C ALA A 700 34.14 -3.75 -10.33
N LEU A 701 33.51 -3.10 -11.32
CA LEU A 701 34.15 -2.71 -12.57
C LEU A 701 34.92 -1.38 -12.45
N ALA A 702 34.58 -0.53 -11.48
CA ALA A 702 35.21 0.77 -11.24
C ALA A 702 36.43 0.74 -10.30
N VAL A 703 36.77 -0.43 -9.74
CA VAL A 703 37.94 -0.55 -8.85
C VAL A 703 39.23 -0.41 -9.65
N GLU A 704 39.97 0.64 -9.32
CA GLU A 704 41.34 0.83 -9.77
C GLU A 704 42.30 0.24 -8.74
N HIS A 705 43.21 -0.61 -9.22
CA HIS A 705 44.19 -1.23 -8.33
C HIS A 705 45.22 -0.19 -7.89
N ASP A 706 45.57 -0.22 -6.60
CA ASP A 706 46.53 0.67 -5.95
C ASP A 706 46.02 2.09 -5.64
N GLU A 707 44.76 2.40 -5.95
CA GLU A 707 44.09 3.62 -5.47
C GLU A 707 43.42 3.41 -4.11
N PRO A 708 43.43 4.42 -3.22
CA PRO A 708 42.97 4.28 -1.85
C PRO A 708 41.45 4.41 -1.68
N ASP A 709 40.75 4.91 -2.70
CA ASP A 709 39.31 5.15 -2.68
C ASP A 709 38.69 4.81 -4.04
N LEU A 710 37.36 4.62 -4.07
CA LEU A 710 36.63 4.39 -5.31
C LEU A 710 36.44 5.72 -6.06
N ASP A 711 36.90 5.80 -7.30
CA ASP A 711 36.54 6.90 -8.18
C ASP A 711 35.13 6.69 -8.75
N HIS A 712 34.20 7.53 -8.29
CA HIS A 712 32.81 7.49 -8.77
C HIS A 712 32.68 7.90 -10.24
N ASP A 713 33.65 8.64 -10.81
CA ASP A 713 33.66 9.00 -12.24
C ASP A 713 34.03 7.79 -13.12
N ASN A 714 34.59 6.72 -12.54
CA ASN A 714 34.90 5.47 -13.23
C ASN A 714 33.75 4.44 -13.18
N LEU A 715 32.59 4.79 -12.59
CA LEU A 715 31.42 3.91 -12.57
C LEU A 715 30.80 3.77 -13.98
N PRO A 716 30.82 2.58 -14.61
CA PRO A 716 30.24 2.40 -15.93
C PRO A 716 28.72 2.52 -15.88
N GLN A 717 28.11 3.06 -16.93
CA GLN A 717 26.65 3.11 -17.04
C GLN A 717 26.09 1.70 -17.29
N VAL A 718 24.98 1.35 -16.62
CA VAL A 718 24.38 0.02 -16.71
C VAL A 718 23.94 -0.31 -18.15
N GLU A 719 23.40 0.68 -18.86
CA GLU A 719 23.00 0.54 -20.26
C GLU A 719 24.20 0.22 -21.17
N GLU A 720 25.37 0.78 -20.87
CA GLU A 720 26.60 0.54 -21.62
C GLU A 720 27.10 -0.89 -21.37
N MET A 721 27.13 -1.36 -20.12
CA MET A 721 27.47 -2.74 -19.77
C MET A 721 26.60 -3.75 -20.54
N ILE A 722 25.28 -3.51 -20.61
CA ILE A 722 24.35 -4.37 -21.36
C ILE A 722 24.62 -4.29 -22.86
N SER A 723 24.84 -3.08 -23.38
CA SER A 723 25.06 -2.82 -24.80
C SER A 723 26.32 -3.52 -25.34
N VAL A 724 27.45 -3.39 -24.64
CA VAL A 724 28.74 -3.98 -25.07
C VAL A 724 28.74 -5.50 -25.01
N CYS A 725 27.92 -6.10 -24.15
CA CYS A 725 27.76 -7.55 -24.05
C CYS A 725 26.84 -8.15 -25.14
N ALA A 726 26.42 -7.37 -26.15
CA ALA A 726 25.79 -7.85 -27.38
C ALA A 726 24.58 -8.79 -27.19
N GLY A 727 23.76 -8.53 -26.17
CA GLY A 727 22.56 -9.31 -25.86
C GLY A 727 22.81 -10.61 -25.09
N LEU A 728 24.03 -10.83 -24.59
CA LEU A 728 24.35 -11.95 -23.71
C LEU A 728 23.84 -11.75 -22.29
N ILE A 729 23.61 -10.51 -21.87
CA ILE A 729 23.16 -10.17 -20.52
C ILE A 729 21.88 -9.32 -20.55
N THR A 730 21.18 -9.32 -19.42
CA THR A 730 20.01 -8.49 -19.16
C THR A 730 19.97 -8.13 -17.68
N VAL A 731 19.31 -7.03 -17.34
CA VAL A 731 18.96 -6.68 -15.96
C VAL A 731 17.52 -7.08 -15.71
N ASP A 732 17.32 -7.85 -14.64
CA ASP A 732 16.03 -8.24 -14.13
C ASP A 732 15.52 -7.11 -13.22
N LYS A 733 14.42 -6.46 -13.59
CA LYS A 733 13.94 -5.27 -12.90
C LYS A 733 13.28 -5.59 -11.56
N ASP A 734 12.66 -6.75 -11.45
CA ASP A 734 11.92 -7.17 -10.26
C ASP A 734 12.91 -7.57 -9.15
N SER A 735 13.92 -8.36 -9.50
CA SER A 735 14.94 -8.81 -8.54
C SER A 735 16.14 -7.86 -8.43
N ASN A 736 16.20 -6.82 -9.27
CA ASN A 736 17.33 -5.89 -9.39
C ASN A 736 18.69 -6.61 -9.53
N ILE A 737 18.75 -7.63 -10.39
CA ILE A 737 19.93 -8.48 -10.60
C ILE A 737 20.38 -8.42 -12.06
N ILE A 738 21.68 -8.32 -12.30
CA ILE A 738 22.27 -8.49 -13.63
C ILE A 738 22.59 -9.96 -13.89
N ARG A 739 22.15 -10.48 -15.05
CA ARG A 739 22.26 -11.90 -15.38
C ARG A 739 22.43 -12.15 -16.87
N PHE A 740 22.82 -13.38 -17.21
CA PHE A 740 22.73 -13.82 -18.60
C PHE A 740 21.28 -13.74 -19.10
N ALA A 741 21.12 -13.29 -20.35
CA ALA A 741 19.83 -13.17 -21.01
C ALA A 741 19.11 -14.53 -21.10
N HIS A 742 19.86 -15.62 -21.11
CA HIS A 742 19.32 -16.97 -21.09
C HIS A 742 20.22 -17.96 -20.35
N TYR A 743 19.64 -18.98 -19.72
CA TYR A 743 20.40 -19.91 -18.88
C TYR A 743 21.42 -20.76 -19.66
N THR A 744 21.17 -21.07 -20.94
CA THR A 744 22.12 -21.81 -21.80
C THR A 744 23.45 -21.07 -21.99
N MET A 745 23.44 -19.74 -21.85
CA MET A 745 24.67 -18.94 -21.83
C MET A 745 25.47 -19.21 -20.56
N LYS A 746 24.80 -19.37 -19.41
CA LYS A 746 25.46 -19.76 -18.16
C LYS A 746 26.14 -21.12 -18.31
N GLU A 747 25.44 -22.13 -18.85
CA GLU A 747 26.00 -23.47 -19.09
C GLU A 747 27.22 -23.41 -20.03
N TYR A 748 27.10 -22.66 -21.12
CA TYR A 748 28.20 -22.45 -22.06
C TYR A 748 29.40 -21.76 -21.40
N PHE A 749 29.19 -20.65 -20.68
CA PHE A 749 30.29 -19.94 -20.03
C PHE A 749 30.90 -20.75 -18.90
N GLN A 750 30.15 -21.59 -18.18
CA GLN A 750 30.70 -22.53 -17.20
C GLN A 750 31.63 -23.57 -17.84
N GLN A 751 31.33 -24.04 -19.05
CA GLN A 751 32.18 -24.98 -19.78
C GLN A 751 33.40 -24.28 -20.42
N ALA A 752 33.19 -23.08 -20.96
CA ALA A 752 34.20 -22.30 -21.68
C ALA A 752 34.96 -21.29 -20.80
N GLN A 753 34.76 -21.31 -19.48
CA GLN A 753 35.25 -20.31 -18.54
C GLN A 753 36.78 -20.12 -18.62
N LYS A 754 37.54 -21.22 -18.69
CA LYS A 754 39.01 -21.18 -18.78
C LYS A 754 39.52 -20.66 -20.13
N HIS A 755 38.72 -20.80 -21.19
CA HIS A 755 39.08 -20.33 -22.52
C HIS A 755 38.86 -18.82 -22.67
N TRP A 756 37.75 -18.31 -22.15
CA TRP A 756 37.40 -16.89 -22.29
C TRP A 756 37.97 -16.02 -21.18
N PHE A 757 38.06 -16.54 -19.96
CA PHE A 757 38.43 -15.80 -18.76
C PHE A 757 39.45 -16.59 -17.90
N PRO A 758 40.66 -16.86 -18.42
CA PRO A 758 41.66 -17.68 -17.72
C PRO A 758 42.05 -17.14 -16.34
N ASP A 759 42.07 -15.82 -16.18
CA ASP A 759 42.52 -15.13 -14.96
C ASP A 759 41.36 -14.51 -14.15
N ALA A 760 40.11 -14.93 -14.40
CA ALA A 760 38.92 -14.33 -13.78
C ALA A 760 38.95 -14.37 -12.25
N GLU A 761 39.19 -15.55 -11.67
CA GLU A 761 39.21 -15.75 -10.22
C GLU A 761 40.31 -14.89 -9.55
N VAL A 762 41.46 -14.74 -10.20
CA VAL A 762 42.57 -13.88 -9.73
C VAL A 762 42.16 -12.41 -9.76
N LYS A 763 41.58 -11.95 -10.87
CA LYS A 763 41.11 -10.56 -11.02
C LYS A 763 40.03 -10.22 -9.99
N ILE A 764 39.01 -11.07 -9.87
CA ILE A 764 37.91 -10.89 -8.91
C ILE A 764 38.46 -10.85 -7.48
N THR A 765 39.39 -11.73 -7.13
CA THR A 765 40.07 -11.72 -5.84
C THR A 765 40.78 -10.39 -5.59
N ARG A 766 41.59 -9.92 -6.55
CA ARG A 766 42.33 -8.66 -6.44
C ARG A 766 41.38 -7.46 -6.31
N THR A 767 40.29 -7.43 -7.08
CA THR A 767 39.27 -6.39 -6.99
C THR A 767 38.59 -6.38 -5.62
N CYS A 768 38.13 -7.53 -5.12
CA CYS A 768 37.51 -7.61 -3.79
C CYS A 768 38.46 -7.13 -2.69
N ILE A 769 39.75 -7.54 -2.74
CA ILE A 769 40.74 -7.12 -1.75
C ILE A 769 41.04 -5.63 -1.84
N SER A 770 41.19 -5.09 -3.06
CA SER A 770 41.44 -3.65 -3.26
C SER A 770 40.26 -2.85 -2.72
N TYR A 771 39.03 -3.28 -3.02
CA TYR A 771 37.81 -2.68 -2.52
C TYR A 771 37.75 -2.70 -0.99
N LEU A 772 37.99 -3.85 -0.36
CA LEU A 772 38.04 -3.97 1.12
C LEU A 772 39.22 -3.20 1.75
N SER A 773 40.17 -2.73 0.96
CA SER A 773 41.34 -1.98 1.42
C SER A 773 41.16 -0.46 1.36
N PHE A 774 40.02 0.07 0.87
CA PHE A 774 39.80 1.50 0.78
C PHE A 774 39.82 2.23 2.12
N HIS A 775 40.20 3.52 2.13
CA HIS A 775 40.28 4.35 3.34
C HIS A 775 38.94 4.41 4.10
N ALA A 776 37.82 4.34 3.38
CA ALA A 776 36.48 4.26 3.96
C ALA A 776 36.29 3.13 4.99
N PHE A 777 37.08 2.06 4.89
CA PHE A 777 37.03 0.89 5.78
C PHE A 777 38.17 0.87 6.82
N GLU A 778 39.06 1.86 6.84
CA GLU A 778 40.15 1.94 7.82
C GLU A 778 39.71 2.42 9.20
N THR A 779 38.50 2.98 9.30
CA THR A 779 37.91 3.47 10.55
C THR A 779 37.48 2.36 11.51
N GLY A 780 37.56 1.10 11.09
CA GLY A 780 37.17 -0.08 11.87
C GLY A 780 35.65 -0.35 11.84
N PRO A 781 35.19 -1.32 12.66
CA PRO A 781 33.83 -1.82 12.61
C PRO A 781 32.80 -0.75 12.95
N CYS A 782 31.72 -0.73 12.16
CA CYS A 782 30.54 0.09 12.43
C CYS A 782 30.06 -0.18 13.87
N GLN A 783 29.87 0.88 14.64
CA GLN A 783 29.44 0.78 16.04
C GLN A 783 27.92 0.64 16.15
N THR A 784 27.19 1.09 15.13
CA THR A 784 25.72 1.05 15.09
C THR A 784 25.20 0.39 13.82
N GLY A 785 23.98 -0.16 13.90
CA GLY A 785 23.31 -0.73 12.72
C GLY A 785 23.06 0.31 11.62
N ARG A 786 22.86 1.57 12.00
CA ARG A 786 22.68 2.69 11.07
C ARG A 786 23.96 2.97 10.26
N GLU A 787 25.11 3.04 10.93
CA GLU A 787 26.42 3.20 10.25
C GLU A 787 26.68 2.03 9.28
N LEU A 788 26.32 0.81 9.65
CA LEU A 788 26.42 -0.34 8.74
C LEU A 788 25.49 -0.20 7.53
N THR A 789 24.24 0.24 7.73
CA THR A 789 23.31 0.48 6.61
C THR A 789 23.82 1.59 5.68
N GLU A 790 24.29 2.71 6.23
CA GLU A 790 24.86 3.82 5.45
C GLU A 790 26.11 3.37 4.67
N ARG A 791 26.99 2.56 5.28
CA ARG A 791 28.17 1.98 4.62
C ARG A 791 27.79 1.03 3.48
N LEU A 792 26.80 0.15 3.69
CA LEU A 792 26.32 -0.77 2.64
C LEU A 792 25.60 -0.04 1.49
N GLN A 793 24.96 1.11 1.75
CA GLN A 793 24.37 1.94 0.71
C GLN A 793 25.44 2.68 -0.11
N MET A 794 26.47 3.23 0.53
CA MET A 794 27.56 3.92 -0.15
C MET A 794 28.52 2.97 -0.87
N TYR A 795 28.69 1.74 -0.36
CA TYR A 795 29.60 0.74 -0.89
C TYR A 795 28.89 -0.60 -1.16
N PRO A 796 28.02 -0.71 -2.18
CA PRO A 796 27.20 -1.90 -2.44
C PRO A 796 27.97 -3.21 -2.57
N LEU A 797 29.19 -3.20 -3.14
CA LEU A 797 30.02 -4.41 -3.30
C LEU A 797 30.59 -4.95 -1.97
N TYR A 798 30.56 -4.17 -0.88
CA TYR A 798 31.25 -4.50 0.37
C TYR A 798 30.87 -5.88 0.91
N ASP A 799 29.57 -6.17 1.03
CA ASP A 799 29.06 -7.47 1.52
C ASP A 799 29.56 -8.64 0.67
N TYR A 800 29.44 -8.52 -0.65
CA TYR A 800 29.90 -9.53 -1.58
C TYR A 800 31.41 -9.77 -1.42
N ALA A 801 32.20 -8.69 -1.45
CA ALA A 801 33.64 -8.75 -1.37
C ALA A 801 34.08 -9.41 -0.06
N ALA A 802 33.53 -8.96 1.08
CA ALA A 802 33.89 -9.46 2.40
C ALA A 802 33.57 -10.95 2.59
N CYS A 803 32.46 -11.43 2.02
CA CYS A 803 32.03 -12.81 2.14
C CYS A 803 32.68 -13.76 1.12
N ASN A 804 33.10 -13.28 -0.06
CA ASN A 804 33.46 -14.16 -1.18
C ASN A 804 34.91 -14.05 -1.67
N TRP A 805 35.69 -13.02 -1.26
CA TRP A 805 37.07 -12.85 -1.73
C TRP A 805 37.92 -14.11 -1.50
N GLY A 806 37.77 -14.77 -0.34
CA GLY A 806 38.52 -15.99 0.00
C GLY A 806 38.11 -17.21 -0.83
N HIS A 807 36.84 -17.30 -1.22
CA HIS A 807 36.36 -18.36 -2.12
C HIS A 807 36.98 -18.20 -3.51
N HIS A 808 37.04 -16.97 -4.03
CA HIS A 808 37.69 -16.66 -5.30
C HIS A 808 39.21 -16.91 -5.23
N ALA A 809 39.86 -16.51 -4.12
CA ALA A 809 41.29 -16.72 -3.93
C ALA A 809 41.67 -18.21 -3.89
N ARG A 810 40.80 -19.05 -3.32
CA ARG A 810 40.97 -20.51 -3.27
C ARG A 810 40.80 -21.15 -4.64
N ASP A 811 39.85 -20.66 -5.44
CA ASP A 811 39.54 -21.23 -6.76
C ASP A 811 40.48 -20.70 -7.85
N ALA A 812 41.29 -19.67 -7.54
CA ALA A 812 42.33 -19.13 -8.40
C ALA A 812 43.50 -20.12 -8.61
N SER A 813 44.03 -20.16 -9.83
CA SER A 813 45.16 -21.03 -10.20
C SER A 813 46.52 -20.55 -9.71
N THR A 814 46.62 -19.29 -9.28
CA THR A 814 47.85 -18.65 -8.79
C THR A 814 47.60 -17.93 -7.48
N LEU A 815 48.59 -17.98 -6.58
CA LEU A 815 48.53 -17.30 -5.29
C LEU A 815 48.60 -15.78 -5.52
N CYS A 816 47.57 -15.03 -5.11
CA CYS A 816 47.50 -13.58 -5.21
C CYS A 816 48.38 -12.93 -4.11
N PRO A 817 49.50 -12.25 -4.44
CA PRO A 817 50.37 -11.61 -3.44
C PRO A 817 49.65 -10.58 -2.58
N GLU A 818 48.66 -9.89 -3.14
CA GLU A 818 47.80 -8.93 -2.46
C GLU A 818 46.97 -9.60 -1.38
N ALA A 819 46.48 -10.83 -1.59
CA ALA A 819 45.77 -11.60 -0.56
C ALA A 819 46.67 -11.94 0.62
N VAL A 820 47.93 -12.28 0.37
CA VAL A 820 48.93 -12.54 1.42
C VAL A 820 49.25 -11.26 2.19
N LYS A 821 49.41 -10.13 1.51
CA LYS A 821 49.62 -8.83 2.16
C LYS A 821 48.42 -8.42 3.01
N PHE A 822 47.20 -8.61 2.49
CA PHE A 822 45.95 -8.31 3.17
C PHE A 822 45.79 -9.13 4.45
N LEU A 823 46.10 -10.43 4.40
CA LEU A 823 46.08 -11.34 5.56
C LEU A 823 47.19 -11.07 6.59
N ASN A 824 48.25 -10.35 6.22
CA ASN A 824 49.33 -9.99 7.13
C ASN A 824 49.17 -8.59 7.75
N TYR A 825 48.10 -7.87 7.42
CA TYR A 825 47.84 -6.51 7.93
C TYR A 825 46.81 -6.54 9.07
N ASP A 826 47.29 -6.56 10.32
CA ASP A 826 46.50 -6.77 11.56
C ASP A 826 45.31 -5.81 11.74
N GLY A 827 45.34 -4.61 11.17
CA GLY A 827 44.27 -3.60 11.32
C GLY A 827 43.03 -3.83 10.45
N LYS A 828 43.16 -4.48 9.29
CA LYS A 828 42.06 -4.64 8.31
C LYS A 828 41.26 -5.94 8.51
N ILE A 829 41.84 -6.94 9.16
CA ILE A 829 41.20 -8.24 9.44
C ILE A 829 40.16 -8.15 10.57
N GLN A 830 40.21 -7.08 11.40
CA GLN A 830 39.21 -6.86 12.45
C GLN A 830 37.85 -6.38 11.91
N ASP A 831 37.80 -5.85 10.69
CA ASP A 831 36.58 -5.31 10.07
C ASP A 831 36.03 -6.18 8.91
N VAL A 832 36.88 -7.02 8.28
CA VAL A 832 36.42 -8.10 7.40
C VAL A 832 35.83 -9.19 8.30
N PRO A 833 34.56 -9.60 8.13
CA PRO A 833 33.88 -10.33 9.18
C PRO A 833 34.43 -11.76 9.37
N GLY A 834 35.40 -11.89 10.27
CA GLY A 834 35.61 -13.09 11.09
C GLY A 834 34.40 -13.42 11.98
N ARG A 835 33.29 -12.66 11.88
CA ARG A 835 32.03 -12.85 12.61
C ARG A 835 30.79 -13.06 11.75
N ALA A 836 30.84 -12.96 10.41
CA ALA A 836 29.71 -13.36 9.56
C ALA A 836 29.49 -14.89 9.57
N LEU A 837 30.55 -15.66 9.87
CA LEU A 837 30.45 -17.09 10.16
C LEU A 837 29.75 -17.42 11.49
N LEU A 838 29.60 -16.45 12.41
CA LEU A 838 28.98 -16.68 13.72
C LEU A 838 27.48 -16.37 13.77
N LEU A 839 26.95 -15.53 12.88
CA LEU A 839 25.50 -15.26 12.82
C LEU A 839 24.69 -16.40 12.18
N ARG A 840 25.32 -17.26 11.35
CA ARG A 840 24.69 -18.53 10.92
C ARG A 840 24.78 -19.66 11.98
N ARG A 841 25.76 -19.64 12.89
CA ARG A 841 25.88 -20.66 13.94
C ARG A 841 24.84 -20.58 15.05
N SER A 842 24.11 -19.47 15.21
CA SER A 842 23.03 -19.37 16.22
C SER A 842 21.69 -19.98 15.77
N ARG A 843 21.59 -20.51 14.54
CA ARG A 843 20.39 -21.22 14.05
C ARG A 843 20.58 -22.72 13.79
N ASP A 844 21.82 -23.23 13.86
CA ASP A 844 22.15 -24.63 13.51
C ASP A 844 22.82 -25.40 14.67
N GLU A 845 22.51 -25.09 15.93
CA GLU A 845 23.00 -25.88 17.10
C GLU A 845 22.22 -27.19 17.35
N ASP A 846 21.50 -27.74 16.37
CA ASP A 846 20.78 -29.03 16.52
C ASP A 846 21.21 -30.16 15.56
N SER A 847 22.32 -30.01 14.84
CA SER A 847 22.90 -31.15 14.12
C SER A 847 24.41 -31.24 14.35
N GLY A 848 24.79 -32.02 15.35
CA GLY A 848 26.18 -32.37 15.60
C GLY A 848 26.77 -33.16 14.42
N GLN A 849 27.65 -32.51 13.67
CA GLN A 849 28.74 -33.16 12.95
C GLN A 849 29.83 -32.11 12.66
N LEU A 850 30.96 -32.25 13.36
CA LEU A 850 32.21 -31.59 13.07
C LEU A 850 32.89 -32.35 11.94
N ASP A 851 33.29 -31.68 10.86
CA ASP A 851 34.35 -32.17 9.98
C ASP A 851 35.28 -31.03 9.55
N HIS A 852 36.55 -31.44 9.38
CA HIS A 852 37.81 -30.70 9.50
C HIS A 852 38.11 -29.58 8.48
#